data_AF-A0A1Y6LEA7-F1
#
_entry.id   AF-A0A1Y6LEA7-F1
#
_cell.length_a   1.000
_cell.length_b   1.000
_cell.length_c   1.000
_cell.angle_alpha   90.00
_cell.angle_beta   90.00
_cell.angle_gamma   90.00
#
_symmetry.space_group_name_H-M   'P 1'
#
loop_
_entity.id
_entity.type
_entity.pdbx_description
1 polymer ?
#
loop_
_entity_poly.entity_id
_entity_poly.type
_entity_poly.pdbx_seq_one_letter_code
_entity_poly.pdbx_strand_id
1 'polypeptide(L)'
;METLMANMEAARAYARQVTQKHIGEQERAESFAVSMTGVSHQLPSREVVLNVLELASSREADNRSLFCYLIDYSSGPPSQMALQDLCPMGLTDLKIRLPHQVKVLCLRQFGPLVRQPTTTMAGVEDEYGNVAVLHINTHDRPDVDVLPLGSVIAIKEPRLDVRKPPEPGDQLPCFLTVEHISDLIILHPLHQLTPLAFRQASVQPETEQTALEWKSLGNTALKANSMQLARNYYSAGLAVAGSHQSELKHDLLRNRALANLNLGRCDAALADALASISEPSSIESQRLNFKAYHRAGRAEYLLDWWWCRRLDWAPKSRRKAGKGRRFLSKVDVMPSELHGRGLFANRDIVPGELVMCEKAISIVYGDLTRPKPVLKYLAHKKECKVTGNLAGAHRQLAKKLSDNLSLITKVLELYAGKDYDAETKELIQLDETAVVDSYLLHEICANSGDSCAVVADTASVIFPFHWQGERHEEGRRGVGLWCMASYINHSCMPNSSRSFIGDLMITRATKPIARDQEITRYYQDFRQNLPAEDLLRGSWDFAEARREWGKVQADALGDIRTEMLASYTTHTKSYPRPAMLYLYGHLAVEKVLGDTPEEAALDICLEWLRYFGLVVTIQGETVKVDRTLSTSHSRISAAYLLTAKTMQQTGRAQLGQRFVELAKEAYLIYNGTMHGMSSSEETPSRDTPTTPLYQTDETLRTHLTRVTAFRPFADLADAERDLFKAIAGERENDSKCFIVETKETIFYPQGGGQPFDTGVITVSGRKFNVEAVRNAAGGRALHFGTWEDDSTFQTLAAGDMVEQHIDGARRDLNSRSHTAGHVVSLAVRRMVEQGVDLDVIDQKASHIPGACFVEFKGLIDGKFKDEIQSQTTKFVKQALPVKLYWLKPEELGEKDVIISEGMPVVSGHDGLVRIVDIVGAGAYPCGGTHTPNTSACGEIVITRIKRQKGMSKVSYTIL
;
A
#
# COMPACT_ATOMS: atom_id res chain seq x y z
N MET A 1 -7.45 31.33 -21.16
CA MET A 1 -6.02 31.01 -21.30
C MET A 1 -5.14 31.98 -20.51
N GLU A 2 -5.32 33.30 -20.68
CA GLU A 2 -4.61 34.33 -19.91
C GLU A 2 -4.75 34.13 -18.39
N THR A 3 -5.93 33.77 -17.90
CA THR A 3 -6.16 33.46 -16.48
C THR A 3 -5.37 32.23 -15.98
N LEU A 4 -5.20 31.21 -16.84
CA LEU A 4 -4.41 30.00 -16.50
C LEU A 4 -2.91 30.35 -16.47
N MET A 5 -2.44 31.13 -17.44
CA MET A 5 -1.06 31.61 -17.50
C MET A 5 -0.73 32.54 -16.32
N ALA A 6 -1.63 33.46 -15.98
CA ALA A 6 -1.49 34.35 -14.83
C ALA A 6 -1.46 33.56 -13.50
N ASN A 7 -2.30 32.52 -13.36
CA ASN A 7 -2.29 31.65 -12.19
C ASN A 7 -0.99 30.83 -12.09
N MET A 8 -0.47 30.32 -13.22
CA MET A 8 0.82 29.61 -13.25
C MET A 8 2.00 30.53 -12.95
N GLU A 9 1.98 31.77 -13.44
CA GLU A 9 3.00 32.78 -13.13
C GLU A 9 2.95 33.21 -11.67
N ALA A 10 1.76 33.42 -11.10
CA ALA A 10 1.57 33.71 -9.69
C ALA A 10 2.08 32.57 -8.80
N ALA A 11 1.78 31.32 -9.15
CA ALA A 11 2.29 30.14 -8.45
C ALA A 11 3.83 30.02 -8.54
N ARG A 12 4.42 30.30 -9.71
CA ARG A 12 5.88 30.33 -9.90
C ARG A 12 6.53 31.47 -9.13
N ALA A 13 5.92 32.65 -9.08
CA ALA A 13 6.42 33.80 -8.33
C ALA A 13 6.37 33.54 -6.82
N TYR A 14 5.27 32.98 -6.32
CA TYR A 14 5.14 32.56 -4.93
C TYR A 14 6.18 31.50 -4.56
N ALA A 15 6.37 30.48 -5.40
CA ALA A 15 7.40 29.46 -5.20
C ALA A 15 8.81 30.07 -5.13
N ARG A 16 9.15 31.03 -6.01
CA ARG A 16 10.44 31.74 -5.97
C ARG A 16 10.62 32.55 -4.68
N GLN A 17 9.58 33.27 -4.24
CA GLN A 17 9.63 34.07 -3.01
C GLN A 17 9.82 33.20 -1.77
N VAL A 18 9.07 32.11 -1.65
CA VAL A 18 9.22 31.13 -0.56
C VAL A 18 10.62 30.51 -0.58
N THR A 19 11.12 30.19 -1.78
CA THR A 19 12.46 29.63 -1.97
C THR A 19 13.55 30.59 -1.51
N GLN A 20 13.49 31.86 -1.92
CA GLN A 20 14.50 32.86 -1.57
C GLN A 20 14.51 33.19 -0.08
N LYS A 21 13.33 33.22 0.57
CA LYS A 21 13.21 33.35 2.03
C LYS A 21 13.91 32.20 2.74
N HIS A 22 13.62 30.95 2.33
CA HIS A 22 14.24 29.77 2.92
C HIS A 22 15.76 29.74 2.71
N ILE A 23 16.27 30.15 1.54
CA ILE A 23 17.72 30.26 1.30
C ILE A 23 18.36 31.20 2.32
N GLY A 24 17.78 32.40 2.53
CA GLY A 24 18.34 33.35 3.50
C GLY A 24 18.30 32.86 4.96
N GLU A 25 17.25 32.13 5.35
CA GLU A 25 17.17 31.48 6.67
C GLU A 25 18.23 30.38 6.82
N GLN A 26 18.47 29.60 5.76
CA GLN A 26 19.48 28.54 5.74
C GLN A 26 20.91 29.08 5.74
N GLU A 27 21.20 30.14 5.00
CA GLU A 27 22.52 30.77 5.04
C GLU A 27 22.86 31.30 6.44
N ARG A 28 21.86 31.81 7.18
CA ARG A 28 22.04 32.21 8.59
C ARG A 28 22.26 31.02 9.51
N ALA A 29 21.47 29.96 9.36
CA ALA A 29 21.63 28.74 10.14
C ALA A 29 23.00 28.10 9.90
N GLU A 30 23.43 28.03 8.64
CA GLU A 30 24.74 27.53 8.24
C GLU A 30 25.87 28.38 8.82
N SER A 31 25.78 29.71 8.69
CA SER A 31 26.78 30.62 9.27
C SER A 31 26.90 30.46 10.79
N PHE A 32 25.78 30.26 11.49
CA PHE A 32 25.79 30.00 12.93
C PHE A 32 26.41 28.64 13.24
N ALA A 33 26.02 27.59 12.52
CA ALA A 33 26.55 26.25 12.70
C ALA A 33 28.06 26.20 12.46
N VAL A 34 28.56 26.90 11.43
CA VAL A 34 30.01 27.05 11.16
C VAL A 34 30.71 27.67 12.36
N SER A 35 30.15 28.72 12.97
CA SER A 35 30.73 29.39 14.13
C SER A 35 30.85 28.50 15.38
N MET A 36 30.05 27.44 15.45
CA MET A 36 30.03 26.48 16.57
C MET A 36 30.96 25.27 16.34
N THR A 37 31.66 25.21 15.21
CA THR A 37 32.51 24.05 14.86
C THR A 37 33.61 23.84 15.91
N GLY A 38 33.75 22.60 16.39
CA GLY A 38 34.75 22.20 17.37
C GLY A 38 34.40 22.54 18.83
N VAL A 39 33.27 23.21 19.08
CA VAL A 39 32.79 23.54 20.43
C VAL A 39 32.24 22.29 21.12
N SER A 40 32.55 22.14 22.42
CA SER A 40 31.97 21.10 23.27
C SER A 40 30.49 21.39 23.50
N HIS A 41 29.65 20.36 23.41
CA HIS A 41 28.21 20.49 23.63
C HIS A 41 27.84 20.14 25.08
N GLN A 42 26.71 20.67 25.54
CA GLN A 42 26.08 20.22 26.78
C GLN A 42 25.05 19.15 26.42
N LEU A 43 25.13 17.99 27.08
CA LEU A 43 24.19 16.89 26.88
C LEU A 43 22.84 17.21 27.55
N PRO A 44 21.71 16.86 26.90
CA PRO A 44 20.38 17.06 27.48
C PRO A 44 20.08 16.08 28.61
N SER A 45 19.06 16.39 29.40
CA SER A 45 18.41 15.40 30.28
C SER A 45 17.49 14.48 29.47
N ARG A 46 17.19 13.30 30.00
CA ARG A 46 16.24 12.35 29.37
C ARG A 46 14.85 12.95 29.19
N GLU A 47 14.40 13.78 30.12
CA GLU A 47 13.12 14.49 30.04
C GLU A 47 13.10 15.46 28.86
N VAL A 48 14.18 16.23 28.65
CA VAL A 48 14.32 17.12 27.48
C VAL A 48 14.26 16.33 26.17
N VAL A 49 14.96 15.19 26.08
CA VAL A 49 14.92 14.33 24.90
C VAL A 49 13.50 13.85 24.59
N LEU A 50 12.76 13.36 25.61
CA LEU A 50 11.39 12.89 25.43
C LEU A 50 10.43 14.02 25.01
N ASN A 51 10.55 15.21 25.63
CA ASN A 51 9.76 16.39 25.26
C ASN A 51 9.99 16.81 23.80
N VAL A 52 11.24 16.76 23.32
CA VAL A 52 11.57 17.05 21.91
C VAL A 52 10.90 16.04 20.97
N LEU A 53 10.89 14.75 21.32
CA LEU A 53 10.22 13.71 20.52
C LEU A 53 8.69 13.90 20.52
N GLU A 54 8.09 14.27 21.65
CA GLU A 54 6.66 14.57 21.76
C GLU A 54 6.26 15.80 20.93
N LEU A 55 7.04 16.88 21.02
CA LEU A 55 6.90 18.08 20.19
C LEU A 55 7.04 17.75 18.69
N ALA A 56 8.00 16.90 18.32
CA ALA A 56 8.19 16.47 16.94
C ALA A 56 7.01 15.63 16.41
N SER A 57 6.38 14.83 17.29
CA SER A 57 5.20 14.00 16.97
C SER A 57 3.94 14.84 16.77
N SER A 58 3.74 15.89 17.58
CA SER A 58 2.58 16.79 17.46
C SER A 58 2.61 17.68 16.21
N ARG A 59 3.81 17.98 15.66
CA ARG A 59 3.97 18.77 14.42
C ARG A 59 3.54 18.06 13.14
N GLU A 60 3.23 16.75 13.18
CA GLU A 60 2.56 16.07 12.05
C GLU A 60 1.17 16.66 11.74
N ALA A 61 0.54 17.33 12.72
CA ALA A 61 -0.82 17.83 12.63
C ALA A 61 -1.00 19.14 11.84
N ASP A 62 0.07 19.87 11.52
CA ASP A 62 -0.05 21.16 10.81
C ASP A 62 0.00 20.96 9.28
N ASN A 63 -1.19 20.98 8.67
CA ASN A 63 -1.44 20.49 7.32
C ASN A 63 -1.11 21.50 6.19
N ARG A 64 -0.52 22.66 6.51
CA ARG A 64 -0.34 23.79 5.56
C ARG A 64 1.11 24.13 5.19
N SER A 65 2.10 23.47 5.80
CA SER A 65 3.52 23.85 5.66
C SER A 65 4.22 23.14 4.49
N LEU A 66 5.04 23.87 3.72
CA LEU A 66 6.06 23.26 2.86
C LEU A 66 7.08 22.53 3.72
N PHE A 67 7.39 21.28 3.39
CA PHE A 67 8.44 20.52 4.07
C PHE A 67 9.77 20.79 3.36
N CYS A 68 10.65 21.56 3.98
CA CYS A 68 12.01 21.74 3.48
C CYS A 68 12.87 20.57 3.94
N TYR A 69 13.46 19.82 3.00
CA TYR A 69 14.47 18.81 3.28
C TYR A 69 15.85 19.40 3.02
N LEU A 70 16.64 19.52 4.07
CA LEU A 70 18.01 20.00 3.99
C LEU A 70 18.93 18.81 3.80
N ILE A 71 19.60 18.78 2.65
CA ILE A 71 20.76 17.90 2.45
C ILE A 71 21.98 18.79 2.62
N ASP A 72 22.60 18.71 3.80
CA ASP A 72 23.85 19.43 4.04
C ASP A 72 25.05 18.61 3.56
N TYR A 73 25.53 18.94 2.36
CA TYR A 73 26.73 18.33 1.77
C TYR A 73 28.02 18.63 2.55
N SER A 74 27.99 19.52 3.55
CA SER A 74 29.12 19.73 4.46
C SER A 74 29.40 18.51 5.35
N SER A 75 28.49 17.54 5.39
CA SER A 75 28.61 16.30 6.17
C SER A 75 29.77 15.41 5.73
N GLY A 76 30.23 15.54 4.49
CA GLY A 76 31.26 14.69 3.90
C GLY A 76 30.69 13.39 3.31
N PRO A 77 31.54 12.54 2.71
CA PRO A 77 31.13 11.24 2.18
C PRO A 77 30.81 10.24 3.31
N PRO A 78 30.11 9.12 3.00
CA PRO A 78 29.88 8.05 3.98
C PRO A 78 31.17 7.42 4.48
N SER A 79 31.11 6.79 5.65
CA SER A 79 32.26 6.08 6.21
C SER A 79 32.64 4.87 5.35
N GLN A 80 33.93 4.79 5.04
CA GLN A 80 34.52 3.68 4.28
C GLN A 80 35.25 2.67 5.16
N MET A 81 35.14 2.79 6.49
CA MET A 81 35.82 1.90 7.44
C MET A 81 34.93 0.73 7.90
N ALA A 82 35.53 -0.46 7.99
CA ALA A 82 34.87 -1.60 8.61
C ALA A 82 34.62 -1.33 10.10
N LEU A 83 33.52 -1.85 10.62
CA LEU A 83 33.09 -1.54 12.00
C LEU A 83 34.13 -1.95 13.06
N GLN A 84 34.86 -3.03 12.80
CA GLN A 84 35.90 -3.57 13.69
C GLN A 84 37.19 -2.73 13.75
N ASP A 85 37.43 -1.88 12.74
CA ASP A 85 38.62 -1.03 12.65
C ASP A 85 38.40 0.34 13.31
N LEU A 86 37.19 0.59 13.83
CA LEU A 86 36.81 1.84 14.48
C LEU A 86 37.07 1.78 15.99
N CYS A 87 37.51 2.92 16.53
CA CYS A 87 37.74 3.10 17.95
C CYS A 87 36.47 3.58 18.67
N PRO A 88 36.02 2.92 19.75
CA PRO A 88 34.87 3.39 20.53
C PRO A 88 35.04 4.83 21.05
N MET A 89 33.91 5.54 21.20
CA MET A 89 33.81 6.85 21.86
C MET A 89 32.47 6.97 22.62
N GLY A 90 32.41 7.88 23.60
CA GLY A 90 31.18 8.21 24.34
C GLY A 90 30.50 9.47 23.80
N LEU A 91 29.26 9.74 24.25
CA LEU A 91 28.54 10.94 23.84
C LEU A 91 29.27 12.22 24.26
N THR A 92 29.91 12.23 25.43
CA THR A 92 30.67 13.38 25.96
C THR A 92 31.88 13.78 25.12
N ASP A 93 32.38 12.87 24.28
CA ASP A 93 33.56 13.12 23.45
C ASP A 93 33.22 13.87 22.15
N LEU A 94 31.92 13.98 21.81
CA LEU A 94 31.47 14.62 20.58
C LEU A 94 31.69 16.14 20.61
N LYS A 95 32.23 16.65 19.51
CA LYS A 95 32.33 18.09 19.20
C LYS A 95 31.45 18.46 18.03
N ILE A 96 30.84 19.64 18.11
CA ILE A 96 29.91 20.14 17.08
C ILE A 96 30.63 20.22 15.72
N ARG A 97 30.02 19.64 14.68
CA ARG A 97 30.47 19.61 13.27
C ARG A 97 31.87 19.04 12.99
N LEU A 98 32.53 18.43 13.98
CA LEU A 98 33.79 17.71 13.70
C LEU A 98 33.48 16.31 13.17
N PRO A 99 34.08 15.90 12.05
CA PRO A 99 34.06 14.50 11.63
C PRO A 99 34.94 13.71 12.60
N HIS A 100 34.33 12.88 13.46
CA HIS A 100 35.07 12.02 14.39
C HIS A 100 35.60 10.80 13.63
N GLN A 101 36.58 11.04 12.76
CA GLN A 101 37.15 10.01 11.89
C GLN A 101 37.71 8.85 12.70
N VAL A 102 37.60 7.63 12.17
CA VAL A 102 38.06 6.40 12.83
C VAL A 102 37.35 6.12 14.17
N LYS A 103 36.24 6.80 14.48
CA LYS A 103 35.46 6.57 15.71
C LYS A 103 34.16 5.83 15.46
N VAL A 104 33.68 5.13 16.49
CA VAL A 104 32.34 4.52 16.53
C VAL A 104 31.65 4.85 17.86
N LEU A 105 30.38 5.23 17.78
CA LEU A 105 29.55 5.51 18.94
C LEU A 105 28.47 4.44 19.09
N CYS A 106 28.48 3.72 20.22
CA CYS A 106 27.52 2.66 20.54
C CYS A 106 26.42 3.18 21.45
N LEU A 107 25.16 3.04 21.03
CA LEU A 107 24.01 3.60 21.74
C LEU A 107 22.87 2.60 21.84
N ARG A 108 21.99 2.74 22.82
CA ARG A 108 20.72 2.02 22.93
C ARG A 108 19.56 2.97 22.66
N GLN A 109 18.61 2.55 21.82
CA GLN A 109 17.40 3.30 21.58
C GLN A 109 16.48 3.25 22.81
N PHE A 110 15.87 4.40 23.14
CA PHE A 110 14.80 4.50 24.13
C PHE A 110 13.69 5.45 23.67
N GLY A 111 12.51 5.29 24.27
CA GLY A 111 11.35 6.16 23.98
C GLY A 111 10.69 5.86 22.63
N PRO A 112 9.70 6.67 22.22
CA PRO A 112 9.00 6.48 20.96
C PRO A 112 9.89 6.82 19.75
N LEU A 113 9.71 6.09 18.65
CA LEU A 113 10.30 6.40 17.36
C LEU A 113 9.39 7.40 16.63
N VAL A 114 9.89 8.59 16.31
CA VAL A 114 9.11 9.63 15.64
C VAL A 114 9.48 9.65 14.17
N ARG A 115 8.49 9.40 13.31
CA ARG A 115 8.69 9.37 11.85
C ARG A 115 8.17 10.69 11.27
N GLN A 116 9.04 11.43 10.61
CA GLN A 116 8.67 12.61 9.85
C GLN A 116 8.83 12.33 8.35
N PRO A 117 8.25 13.15 7.46
CA PRO A 117 8.30 12.91 6.02
C PRO A 117 9.69 12.74 5.41
N THR A 118 10.76 13.19 6.09
CA THR A 118 12.13 13.15 5.56
C THR A 118 13.18 12.65 6.55
N THR A 119 12.83 12.48 7.83
CA THR A 119 13.74 12.12 8.90
C THR A 119 13.05 11.22 9.92
N THR A 120 13.82 10.33 10.54
CA THR A 120 13.36 9.57 11.71
C THR A 120 14.12 10.06 12.94
N MET A 121 13.40 10.34 14.02
CA MET A 121 13.97 10.77 15.29
C MET A 121 13.82 9.69 16.36
N ALA A 122 14.87 9.47 17.13
CA ALA A 122 14.89 8.52 18.24
C ALA A 122 15.65 9.07 19.44
N GLY A 123 15.19 8.74 20.65
CA GLY A 123 15.98 8.91 21.86
C GLY A 123 17.05 7.82 21.92
N VAL A 124 18.29 8.20 22.22
CA VAL A 124 19.42 7.25 22.30
C VAL A 124 20.27 7.53 23.52
N GLU A 125 20.76 6.47 24.16
CA GLU A 125 21.62 6.55 25.35
C GLU A 125 22.94 5.80 25.16
N ASP A 126 24.03 6.31 25.74
CA ASP A 126 25.31 5.61 25.82
C ASP A 126 25.43 4.75 27.09
N GLU A 127 26.52 3.97 27.21
CA GLU A 127 26.73 3.06 28.33
C GLU A 127 26.88 3.76 29.70
N TYR A 128 27.14 5.06 29.69
CA TYR A 128 27.28 5.91 30.88
C TYR A 128 25.96 6.58 31.28
N GLY A 129 24.88 6.34 30.53
CA GLY A 129 23.56 6.92 30.78
C GLY A 129 23.38 8.33 30.22
N ASN A 130 24.34 8.84 29.44
CA ASN A 130 24.17 10.09 28.70
C ASN A 130 23.17 9.89 27.58
N VAL A 131 22.40 10.92 27.25
CA VAL A 131 21.33 10.83 26.25
C VAL A 131 21.47 11.88 25.17
N ALA A 132 20.99 11.55 23.96
CA ALA A 132 20.91 12.46 22.84
C ALA A 132 19.67 12.18 21.99
N VAL A 133 19.35 13.12 21.11
CA VAL A 133 18.37 12.93 20.04
C VAL A 133 19.11 12.50 18.77
N LEU A 134 18.83 11.30 18.30
CA LEU A 134 19.32 10.78 17.02
C LEU A 134 18.38 11.20 15.90
N HIS A 135 18.92 11.83 14.87
CA HIS A 135 18.28 12.16 13.60
C HIS A 135 18.87 11.28 12.50
N ILE A 136 18.04 10.39 11.97
CA ILE A 136 18.38 9.58 10.81
C ILE A 136 17.74 10.25 9.60
N ASN A 137 18.57 10.92 8.80
CA ASN A 137 18.15 11.40 7.50
C ASN A 137 18.23 10.22 6.54
N THR A 138 17.25 10.08 5.64
CA THR A 138 17.14 9.01 4.63
C THR A 138 16.61 7.64 5.08
N HIS A 139 15.37 7.53 5.56
CA HIS A 139 14.55 6.31 5.37
C HIS A 139 13.05 6.57 5.27
N ASP A 140 12.32 5.76 4.48
CA ASP A 140 11.30 4.87 5.05
C ASP A 140 10.87 3.72 4.12
N ARG A 141 10.60 2.56 4.74
CA ARG A 141 9.62 1.56 4.29
C ARG A 141 8.56 1.51 5.40
N PRO A 142 7.29 1.89 5.14
CA PRO A 142 6.28 2.05 6.19
C PRO A 142 5.91 0.74 6.94
N ASP A 143 6.44 -0.40 6.49
CA ASP A 143 6.10 -1.76 6.93
C ASP A 143 7.18 -2.45 7.79
N VAL A 144 8.35 -1.84 8.03
CA VAL A 144 9.43 -2.44 8.83
C VAL A 144 9.95 -1.43 9.85
N ASP A 145 9.82 -1.72 11.15
CA ASP A 145 10.45 -0.93 12.20
C ASP A 145 11.99 -1.00 12.04
N VAL A 146 12.57 0.09 11.56
CA VAL A 146 14.02 0.20 11.31
C VAL A 146 14.80 0.23 12.62
N LEU A 147 14.19 0.66 13.72
CA LEU A 147 14.85 0.74 15.02
C LEU A 147 13.88 0.38 16.16
N PRO A 148 13.64 -0.93 16.41
CA PRO A 148 12.77 -1.39 17.50
C PRO A 148 13.22 -0.87 18.87
N LEU A 149 12.26 -0.72 19.79
CA LEU A 149 12.53 -0.25 21.15
C LEU A 149 13.63 -1.07 21.83
N GLY A 150 14.66 -0.40 22.36
CA GLY A 150 15.77 -1.06 23.07
C GLY A 150 16.85 -1.66 22.16
N SER A 151 16.78 -1.45 20.85
CA SER A 151 17.84 -1.85 19.92
C SER A 151 19.15 -1.16 20.28
N VAL A 152 20.26 -1.92 20.21
CA VAL A 152 21.61 -1.35 20.32
C VAL A 152 22.12 -1.06 18.92
N ILE A 153 22.69 0.13 18.72
CA ILE A 153 23.21 0.62 17.44
C ILE A 153 24.66 1.08 17.58
N ALA A 154 25.39 1.03 16.47
CA ALA A 154 26.69 1.65 16.29
C ALA A 154 26.59 2.68 15.16
N ILE A 155 27.13 3.88 15.39
CA ILE A 155 27.25 4.93 14.39
C ILE A 155 28.72 5.12 14.07
N LYS A 156 29.10 4.87 12.82
CA LYS A 156 30.45 5.11 12.30
C LYS A 156 30.68 6.59 12.10
N GLU A 157 31.84 7.07 12.50
CA GLU A 157 32.31 8.45 12.33
C GLU A 157 31.23 9.49 12.67
N PRO A 158 30.66 9.40 13.90
CA PRO A 158 29.45 10.12 14.29
C PRO A 158 29.63 11.63 14.21
N ARG A 159 28.55 12.32 13.86
CA ARG A 159 28.52 13.78 13.75
C ARG A 159 27.39 14.37 14.58
N LEU A 160 27.74 15.42 15.32
CA LEU A 160 26.80 16.26 16.04
C LEU A 160 26.63 17.56 15.28
N ASP A 161 25.41 17.87 14.84
CA ASP A 161 25.14 19.07 14.04
C ASP A 161 24.12 20.01 14.71
N VAL A 162 24.13 21.28 14.31
CA VAL A 162 23.28 22.34 14.84
C VAL A 162 22.37 22.86 13.73
N ARG A 163 21.05 22.65 13.86
CA ARG A 163 20.11 22.92 12.75
C ARG A 163 19.60 24.34 12.67
N LYS A 164 19.56 25.06 13.79
CA LYS A 164 19.15 26.46 13.84
C LYS A 164 19.81 27.19 15.00
N PRO A 165 19.96 28.52 14.90
CA PRO A 165 20.30 29.34 16.06
C PRO A 165 19.30 29.11 17.20
N PRO A 166 19.75 29.09 18.46
CA PRO A 166 18.86 28.91 19.60
C PRO A 166 17.92 30.11 19.71
N GLU A 167 16.61 29.85 19.70
CA GLU A 167 15.57 30.83 20.02
C GLU A 167 15.16 30.75 21.50
N PRO A 168 14.55 31.80 22.08
CA PRO A 168 14.05 31.76 23.45
C PRO A 168 13.08 30.60 23.65
N GLY A 169 13.45 29.65 24.52
CA GLY A 169 12.67 28.45 24.80
C GLY A 169 13.08 27.19 24.02
N ASP A 170 14.06 27.27 23.11
CA ASP A 170 14.63 26.09 22.47
C ASP A 170 15.38 25.25 23.52
N GLN A 171 14.94 24.00 23.71
CA GLN A 171 15.54 23.09 24.68
C GLN A 171 16.80 22.38 24.15
N LEU A 172 16.98 22.30 22.83
CA LEU A 172 18.13 21.62 22.21
C LEU A 172 18.39 22.11 20.76
N PRO A 173 19.54 22.77 20.47
CA PRO A 173 19.90 23.16 19.12
C PRO A 173 20.72 22.10 18.35
N CYS A 174 21.26 21.09 19.05
CA CYS A 174 22.14 20.07 18.50
C CYS A 174 21.48 18.69 18.37
N PHE A 175 21.83 17.97 17.31
CA PHE A 175 21.29 16.63 17.01
C PHE A 175 22.43 15.71 16.57
N LEU A 176 22.40 14.46 17.04
CA LEU A 176 23.27 13.42 16.50
C LEU A 176 22.71 13.03 15.14
N THR A 177 23.44 13.29 14.06
CA THR A 177 22.92 13.16 12.68
C THR A 177 23.56 11.98 11.96
N VAL A 178 22.74 11.18 11.30
CA VAL A 178 23.15 10.14 10.35
C VAL A 178 22.61 10.53 8.98
N GLU A 179 23.50 10.90 8.07
CA GLU A 179 23.16 11.27 6.68
C GLU A 179 23.18 10.07 5.72
N HIS A 180 24.06 9.11 6.00
CA HIS A 180 24.26 7.91 5.19
C HIS A 180 23.89 6.67 5.99
N ILE A 181 22.98 5.86 5.47
CA ILE A 181 22.54 4.65 6.19
C ILE A 181 23.67 3.64 6.42
N SER A 182 24.68 3.61 5.56
CA SER A 182 25.83 2.72 5.75
C SER A 182 26.61 2.97 7.04
N ASP A 183 26.43 4.16 7.63
CA ASP A 183 27.12 4.55 8.86
C ASP A 183 26.38 4.10 10.12
N LEU A 184 25.13 3.63 10.00
CA LEU A 184 24.30 3.15 11.11
C LEU A 184 24.13 1.63 11.06
N ILE A 185 24.58 0.95 12.11
CA ILE A 185 24.53 -0.51 12.23
C ILE A 185 23.74 -0.91 13.48
N ILE A 186 22.75 -1.79 13.34
CA ILE A 186 22.09 -2.42 14.50
C ILE A 186 22.94 -3.58 14.99
N LEU A 187 23.42 -3.48 16.23
CA LEU A 187 24.29 -4.48 16.86
C LEU A 187 23.47 -5.63 17.45
N HIS A 188 24.02 -6.84 17.32
CA HIS A 188 23.52 -8.00 18.06
C HIS A 188 23.86 -7.86 19.56
N PRO A 189 23.03 -8.34 20.50
CA PRO A 189 23.34 -8.28 21.94
C PRO A 189 24.69 -8.89 22.33
N LEU A 190 25.16 -9.91 21.58
CA LEU A 190 26.46 -10.56 21.78
C LEU A 190 27.61 -9.98 20.95
N HIS A 191 27.39 -8.91 20.18
CA HIS A 191 28.46 -8.30 19.41
C HIS A 191 29.55 -7.73 20.34
N GLN A 192 30.82 -7.82 19.94
CA GLN A 192 31.94 -7.37 20.78
C GLN A 192 31.84 -5.88 21.17
N LEU A 193 31.34 -5.05 20.26
CA LEU A 193 31.11 -3.62 20.49
C LEU A 193 29.84 -3.31 21.29
N THR A 194 28.98 -4.30 21.57
CA THR A 194 27.79 -4.08 22.40
C THR A 194 28.22 -3.95 23.86
N PRO A 195 28.03 -2.77 24.50
CA PRO A 195 28.38 -2.53 25.89
C PRO A 195 27.73 -3.55 26.82
N LEU A 196 28.46 -3.97 27.85
CA LEU A 196 27.96 -4.94 28.85
C LEU A 196 26.66 -4.45 29.50
N ALA A 197 26.55 -3.15 29.78
CA ALA A 197 25.36 -2.51 30.34
C ALA A 197 24.09 -2.66 29.48
N PHE A 198 24.24 -2.94 28.19
CA PHE A 198 23.13 -3.10 27.25
C PHE A 198 22.77 -4.56 26.94
N ARG A 199 23.55 -5.52 27.44
CA ARG A 199 23.24 -6.95 27.28
C ARG A 199 22.09 -7.30 28.23
N GLN A 200 21.00 -7.85 27.71
CA GLN A 200 19.88 -8.32 28.55
C GLN A 200 20.39 -9.39 29.55
N ALA A 201 19.89 -9.36 30.79
CA ALA A 201 20.25 -10.32 31.84
C ALA A 201 19.96 -11.79 31.48
N SER A 202 19.11 -12.03 30.48
CA SER A 202 18.75 -13.36 29.94
C SER A 202 19.77 -13.93 28.95
N VAL A 203 20.80 -13.18 28.55
CA VAL A 203 21.84 -13.62 27.62
C VAL A 203 23.19 -13.63 28.33
N GLN A 204 23.31 -14.44 29.39
CA GLN A 204 24.62 -14.76 29.94
C GLN A 204 25.29 -15.87 29.10
N PRO A 205 26.58 -15.72 28.74
CA PRO A 205 27.32 -16.73 28.00
C PRO A 205 27.82 -17.80 28.98
N GLU A 206 26.93 -18.59 29.57
CA GLU A 206 27.38 -19.67 30.49
C GLU A 206 27.42 -21.05 29.82
N THR A 207 27.01 -21.18 28.56
CA THR A 207 27.23 -22.41 27.78
C THR A 207 27.43 -22.10 26.29
N GLU A 208 28.42 -22.73 25.66
CA GLU A 208 28.56 -22.73 24.20
C GLU A 208 27.29 -23.34 23.59
N GLN A 209 26.49 -22.52 22.92
CA GLN A 209 25.24 -22.98 22.31
C GLN A 209 25.54 -23.80 21.06
N THR A 210 24.90 -24.96 20.96
CA THR A 210 24.97 -25.85 19.79
C THR A 210 24.25 -25.25 18.58
N ALA A 211 24.59 -25.71 17.37
CA ALA A 211 23.92 -25.29 16.14
C ALA A 211 22.39 -25.51 16.16
N LEU A 212 21.92 -26.54 16.89
CA LEU A 212 20.49 -26.85 17.02
C LEU A 212 19.77 -25.87 17.95
N GLU A 213 20.41 -25.45 19.04
CA GLU A 213 19.87 -24.43 19.95
C GLU A 213 19.76 -23.08 19.24
N TRP A 214 20.78 -22.69 18.47
CA TRP A 214 20.71 -21.51 17.60
C TRP A 214 19.58 -21.58 16.57
N LYS A 215 19.37 -22.75 15.95
CA LYS A 215 18.22 -22.97 15.06
C LYS A 215 16.89 -22.76 15.80
N SER A 216 16.78 -23.26 17.04
CA SER A 216 15.59 -23.10 17.87
C SER A 216 15.32 -21.63 18.21
N LEU A 217 16.33 -20.90 18.66
CA LEU A 217 16.25 -19.46 18.94
C LEU A 217 15.87 -18.67 17.68
N GLY A 218 16.47 -19.00 16.53
CA GLY A 218 16.13 -18.42 15.24
C GLY A 218 14.68 -18.66 14.84
N ASN A 219 14.16 -19.88 15.05
CA ASN A 219 12.76 -20.21 14.77
C ASN A 219 11.80 -19.45 15.70
N THR A 220 12.14 -19.29 16.97
CA THR A 220 11.35 -18.50 17.93
C THR A 220 11.30 -17.03 17.52
N ALA A 221 12.44 -16.44 17.18
CA ALA A 221 12.50 -15.07 16.67
C ALA A 221 11.73 -14.91 15.35
N LEU A 222 11.78 -15.90 14.45
CA LEU A 222 11.02 -15.90 13.21
C LEU A 222 9.50 -15.92 13.46
N LYS A 223 9.02 -16.72 14.43
CA LYS A 223 7.61 -16.75 14.86
C LYS A 223 7.17 -15.43 15.50
N ALA A 224 8.06 -14.76 16.23
CA ALA A 224 7.82 -13.44 16.83
C ALA A 224 7.97 -12.28 15.82
N ASN A 225 8.02 -12.57 14.52
CA ASN A 225 8.23 -11.60 13.43
C ASN A 225 9.52 -10.76 13.54
N SER A 226 10.49 -11.20 14.35
CA SER A 226 11.75 -10.51 14.63
C SER A 226 12.84 -10.95 13.64
N MET A 227 12.70 -10.52 12.38
CA MET A 227 13.49 -11.03 11.25
C MET A 227 15.00 -10.81 11.39
N GLN A 228 15.41 -9.65 11.90
CA GLN A 228 16.83 -9.31 12.09
C GLN A 228 17.48 -10.22 13.13
N LEU A 229 16.78 -10.47 14.24
CA LEU A 229 17.22 -11.37 15.30
C LEU A 229 17.27 -12.82 14.82
N ALA A 230 16.24 -13.27 14.08
CA ALA A 230 16.21 -14.60 13.48
C ALA A 230 17.41 -14.83 12.55
N ARG A 231 17.72 -13.86 11.67
CA ARG A 231 18.91 -13.91 10.79
C ARG A 231 20.20 -14.08 11.59
N ASN A 232 20.38 -13.28 12.64
CA ASN A 232 21.58 -13.34 13.49
C ASN A 232 21.73 -14.72 14.15
N TYR A 233 20.66 -15.29 14.71
CA TYR A 233 20.68 -16.63 15.30
C TYR A 233 20.99 -17.72 14.27
N TYR A 234 20.42 -17.66 13.06
CA TYR A 234 20.77 -18.63 12.02
C TYR A 234 22.23 -18.51 11.56
N SER A 235 22.77 -17.29 11.47
CA SER A 235 24.20 -17.08 11.19
C SER A 235 25.09 -17.66 12.29
N ALA A 236 24.76 -17.45 13.56
CA ALA A 236 25.48 -18.05 14.68
C ALA A 236 25.44 -19.58 14.62
N GLY A 237 24.27 -20.16 14.34
CA GLY A 237 24.12 -21.60 14.13
C GLY A 237 24.97 -22.15 13.00
N LEU A 238 25.09 -21.42 11.88
CA LEU A 238 25.93 -21.81 10.74
C LEU A 238 27.42 -21.75 11.07
N ALA A 239 27.86 -20.79 11.88
CA ALA A 239 29.25 -20.64 12.30
C ALA A 239 29.72 -21.82 13.18
N VAL A 240 28.84 -22.36 14.03
CA VAL A 240 29.17 -23.47 14.94
C VAL A 240 28.80 -24.86 14.39
N ALA A 241 28.03 -24.93 13.29
CA ALA A 241 27.63 -26.21 12.71
C ALA A 241 28.84 -26.99 12.15
N GLY A 242 29.01 -28.23 12.61
CA GLY A 242 30.10 -29.11 12.20
C GLY A 242 30.04 -29.49 10.72
N SER A 243 31.17 -29.91 10.13
CA SER A 243 31.25 -30.37 8.74
C SER A 243 30.34 -31.56 8.45
N HIS A 244 30.12 -32.43 9.43
CA HIS A 244 29.26 -33.61 9.36
C HIS A 244 27.75 -33.32 9.46
N GLN A 245 27.35 -32.08 9.77
CA GLN A 245 25.94 -31.68 9.96
C GLN A 245 25.35 -31.02 8.70
N SER A 246 25.50 -31.65 7.54
CA SER A 246 25.09 -31.08 6.24
C SER A 246 23.60 -30.74 6.16
N GLU A 247 22.73 -31.63 6.67
CA GLU A 247 21.28 -31.39 6.69
C GLU A 247 20.89 -30.20 7.57
N LEU A 248 21.50 -30.08 8.75
CA LEU A 248 21.27 -28.96 9.66
C LEU A 248 21.73 -27.63 9.04
N LYS A 249 22.87 -27.64 8.33
CA LYS A 249 23.36 -26.48 7.57
C LYS A 249 22.39 -26.07 6.47
N HIS A 250 21.88 -27.03 5.69
CA HIS A 250 20.88 -26.74 4.66
C HIS A 250 19.60 -26.14 5.25
N ASP A 251 19.14 -26.65 6.40
CA ASP A 251 17.97 -26.10 7.11
C ASP A 251 18.20 -24.66 7.60
N LEU A 252 19.35 -24.41 8.23
CA LEU A 252 19.73 -23.07 8.71
C LEU A 252 19.84 -22.08 7.55
N LEU A 253 20.49 -22.45 6.43
CA LEU A 253 20.56 -21.64 5.22
C LEU A 253 19.17 -21.36 4.64
N ARG A 254 18.30 -22.37 4.57
CA ARG A 254 16.91 -22.21 4.13
C ARG A 254 16.17 -21.17 4.99
N ASN A 255 16.27 -21.26 6.30
CA ASN A 255 15.57 -20.34 7.21
C ASN A 255 16.18 -18.94 7.19
N ARG A 256 17.51 -18.83 7.08
CA ARG A 256 18.20 -17.55 6.90
C ARG A 256 17.84 -16.87 5.58
N ALA A 257 17.68 -17.64 4.49
CA ALA A 257 17.18 -17.11 3.22
C ALA A 257 15.78 -16.47 3.35
N LEU A 258 14.88 -17.06 4.16
CA LEU A 258 13.57 -16.48 4.42
C LEU A 258 13.66 -15.18 5.23
N ALA A 259 14.48 -15.17 6.29
CA ALA A 259 14.72 -13.96 7.08
C ALA A 259 15.31 -12.84 6.20
N ASN A 260 16.30 -13.18 5.36
CA ASN A 260 16.90 -12.27 4.38
C ASN A 260 15.87 -11.70 3.39
N LEU A 261 14.96 -12.53 2.84
CA LEU A 261 13.88 -12.05 1.97
C LEU A 261 12.96 -11.04 2.67
N ASN A 262 12.58 -11.30 3.92
CA ASN A 262 11.70 -10.40 4.67
C ASN A 262 12.41 -9.08 5.02
N LEU A 263 13.72 -9.12 5.26
CA LEU A 263 14.55 -7.92 5.44
C LEU A 263 14.79 -7.16 4.12
N GLY A 264 14.57 -7.79 2.96
CA GLY A 264 14.88 -7.22 1.64
C GLY A 264 16.33 -7.43 1.19
N ARG A 265 17.11 -8.27 1.89
CA ARG A 265 18.46 -8.71 1.54
C ARG A 265 18.40 -9.82 0.49
N CYS A 266 18.01 -9.47 -0.72
CA CYS A 266 17.70 -10.39 -1.79
C CYS A 266 18.96 -11.11 -2.32
N ASP A 267 20.11 -10.44 -2.43
CA ASP A 267 21.37 -11.11 -2.81
C ASP A 267 21.75 -12.23 -1.84
N ALA A 268 21.75 -11.92 -0.53
CA ALA A 268 22.04 -12.90 0.51
C ALA A 268 20.98 -14.01 0.55
N ALA A 269 19.71 -13.67 0.35
CA ALA A 269 18.63 -14.65 0.25
C ALA A 269 18.82 -15.60 -0.94
N LEU A 270 19.25 -15.09 -2.10
CA LEU A 270 19.52 -15.90 -3.29
C LEU A 270 20.68 -16.87 -3.02
N ALA A 271 21.78 -16.36 -2.47
CA ALA A 271 22.95 -17.17 -2.14
C ALA A 271 22.60 -18.28 -1.12
N ASP A 272 21.95 -17.94 -0.01
CA ASP A 272 21.53 -18.91 1.01
C ASP A 272 20.56 -19.94 0.47
N ALA A 273 19.58 -19.50 -0.33
CA ALA A 273 18.61 -20.39 -0.95
C ALA A 273 19.30 -21.40 -1.88
N LEU A 274 20.21 -20.96 -2.75
CA LEU A 274 20.92 -21.86 -3.65
C LEU A 274 21.89 -22.79 -2.90
N ALA A 275 22.59 -22.30 -1.87
CA ALA A 275 23.49 -23.09 -1.04
C ALA A 275 22.78 -24.15 -0.19
N SER A 276 21.48 -23.98 0.05
CA SER A 276 20.67 -24.91 0.84
C SER A 276 20.10 -26.11 0.07
N ILE A 277 20.38 -26.19 -1.24
CA ILE A 277 19.93 -27.27 -2.12
C ILE A 277 20.74 -28.53 -1.83
N SER A 278 20.04 -29.63 -1.57
CA SER A 278 20.62 -30.95 -1.29
C SER A 278 20.41 -31.93 -2.45
N GLU A 279 21.08 -33.08 -2.43
CA GLU A 279 20.81 -34.14 -3.40
C GLU A 279 19.35 -34.64 -3.27
N PRO A 280 18.64 -34.90 -4.40
CA PRO A 280 17.23 -35.28 -4.39
C PRO A 280 17.02 -36.78 -4.01
N SER A 281 17.66 -37.23 -2.94
CA SER A 281 17.65 -38.61 -2.44
C SER A 281 16.33 -39.08 -1.83
N SER A 282 15.41 -38.17 -1.48
CA SER A 282 14.10 -38.49 -0.91
C SER A 282 13.02 -37.48 -1.31
N ILE A 283 11.76 -37.84 -1.10
CA ILE A 283 10.62 -36.91 -1.30
C ILE A 283 10.76 -35.69 -0.40
N GLU A 284 11.24 -35.85 0.84
CA GLU A 284 11.45 -34.73 1.76
C GLU A 284 12.59 -33.82 1.29
N SER A 285 13.72 -34.36 0.81
CA SER A 285 14.80 -33.53 0.28
C SER A 285 14.37 -32.76 -0.98
N GLN A 286 13.55 -33.37 -1.83
CA GLN A 286 12.93 -32.72 -2.98
C GLN A 286 11.93 -31.61 -2.56
N ARG A 287 11.11 -31.84 -1.53
CA ARG A 287 10.22 -30.83 -0.93
C ARG A 287 10.99 -29.65 -0.34
N LEU A 288 12.13 -29.91 0.30
CA LEU A 288 12.98 -28.87 0.87
C LEU A 288 13.71 -28.07 -0.22
N ASN A 289 14.18 -28.75 -1.27
CA ASN A 289 14.76 -28.12 -2.45
C ASN A 289 13.74 -27.23 -3.17
N PHE A 290 12.47 -27.62 -3.21
CA PHE A 290 11.40 -26.78 -3.75
C PHE A 290 11.32 -25.44 -3.01
N LYS A 291 11.32 -25.46 -1.67
CA LYS A 291 11.32 -24.25 -0.83
C LYS A 291 12.56 -23.37 -1.11
N ALA A 292 13.72 -24.00 -1.34
CA ALA A 292 14.95 -23.31 -1.70
C ALA A 292 14.82 -22.58 -3.05
N TYR A 293 14.44 -23.27 -4.13
CA TYR A 293 14.26 -22.65 -5.46
C TYR A 293 13.22 -21.53 -5.47
N HIS A 294 12.14 -21.70 -4.72
CA HIS A 294 11.12 -20.67 -4.60
C HIS A 294 11.68 -19.38 -3.96
N ARG A 295 12.47 -19.52 -2.88
CA ARG A 295 13.12 -18.38 -2.22
C ARG A 295 14.16 -17.71 -3.13
N ALA A 296 14.97 -18.51 -3.82
CA ALA A 296 15.93 -18.02 -4.81
C ALA A 296 15.24 -17.19 -5.90
N GLY A 297 14.14 -17.70 -6.45
CA GLY A 297 13.40 -16.97 -7.47
C GLY A 297 12.74 -15.69 -6.96
N ARG A 298 12.16 -15.70 -5.74
CA ARG A 298 11.67 -14.47 -5.11
C ARG A 298 12.77 -13.41 -4.96
N ALA A 299 13.98 -13.83 -4.60
CA ALA A 299 15.13 -12.93 -4.51
C ALA A 299 15.49 -12.36 -5.89
N GLU A 300 15.65 -13.18 -6.92
CA GLU A 300 15.97 -12.73 -8.29
C GLU A 300 14.92 -11.76 -8.86
N TYR A 301 13.65 -11.92 -8.48
CA TYR A 301 12.59 -10.96 -8.84
C TYR A 301 12.86 -9.56 -8.29
N LEU A 302 13.14 -9.51 -6.99
CA LEU A 302 13.33 -8.27 -6.24
C LEU A 302 14.67 -7.59 -6.59
N LEU A 303 15.65 -8.40 -7.00
CA LEU A 303 16.94 -7.98 -7.55
C LEU A 303 16.88 -7.56 -9.02
N ASP A 304 15.73 -7.68 -9.68
CA ASP A 304 15.62 -7.25 -11.08
C ASP A 304 16.59 -8.06 -11.98
N TRP A 305 16.87 -9.31 -11.61
CA TRP A 305 17.84 -10.21 -12.26
C TRP A 305 17.19 -11.33 -13.07
N TRP A 306 15.88 -11.46 -12.93
CA TRP A 306 15.06 -12.55 -13.46
C TRP A 306 15.06 -12.69 -14.99
N TRP A 307 15.64 -11.74 -15.74
CA TRP A 307 15.75 -11.77 -17.20
C TRP A 307 17.14 -12.13 -17.74
N CYS A 308 18.23 -11.89 -17.00
CA CYS A 308 19.59 -12.11 -17.49
C CYS A 308 20.05 -13.55 -17.29
N ARG A 309 19.67 -14.14 -16.15
CA ARG A 309 20.00 -15.54 -15.85
C ARG A 309 18.82 -16.41 -16.27
N ARG A 310 18.93 -17.02 -17.45
CA ARG A 310 18.29 -18.31 -17.68
C ARG A 310 19.09 -19.35 -16.87
N LEU A 311 19.05 -19.23 -15.55
CA LEU A 311 19.62 -20.08 -14.50
C LEU A 311 20.69 -21.06 -15.02
N ASP A 312 21.96 -20.69 -14.89
CA ASP A 312 23.11 -21.54 -15.28
C ASP A 312 23.14 -22.91 -14.58
N TRP A 313 22.31 -23.10 -13.55
CA TRP A 313 22.10 -24.35 -12.81
C TRP A 313 21.03 -25.29 -13.39
N ALA A 314 20.50 -25.02 -14.59
CA ALA A 314 19.62 -25.94 -15.33
C ALA A 314 20.40 -27.13 -15.93
N PRO A 315 19.85 -28.36 -15.94
CA PRO A 315 20.55 -29.53 -16.44
C PRO A 315 21.03 -29.36 -17.89
N LYS A 316 22.27 -29.80 -18.15
CA LYS A 316 22.98 -29.62 -19.44
C LYS A 316 22.17 -30.09 -20.66
N SER A 317 21.32 -31.10 -20.50
CA SER A 317 20.48 -31.69 -21.55
C SER A 317 19.43 -30.73 -22.15
N ARG A 318 19.04 -29.67 -21.43
CA ARG A 318 18.11 -28.63 -21.91
C ARG A 318 18.79 -27.30 -22.28
N ARG A 319 20.13 -27.24 -22.27
CA ARG A 319 20.93 -26.16 -22.86
C ARG A 319 20.91 -26.23 -24.39
N LYS A 320 19.74 -26.35 -25.03
CA LYS A 320 19.64 -26.06 -26.47
C LYS A 320 19.75 -24.55 -26.65
N ALA A 321 20.82 -24.14 -27.32
CA ALA A 321 21.26 -22.78 -27.53
C ALA A 321 20.12 -21.80 -27.91
N GLY A 322 20.12 -20.63 -27.28
CA GLY A 322 19.78 -19.37 -27.97
C GLY A 322 18.39 -18.73 -27.81
N LYS A 323 17.41 -19.26 -27.06
CA LYS A 323 16.04 -18.68 -27.07
C LYS A 323 15.40 -18.44 -25.70
N GLY A 324 16.18 -17.89 -24.75
CA GLY A 324 15.71 -17.52 -23.40
C GLY A 324 15.94 -16.08 -22.98
N ARG A 325 16.39 -15.21 -23.89
CA ARG A 325 16.56 -13.76 -23.65
C ARG A 325 15.37 -13.06 -24.32
N ARG A 326 14.36 -12.55 -23.61
CA ARG A 326 13.15 -12.02 -24.29
C ARG A 326 12.66 -10.63 -23.93
N PHE A 327 13.14 -10.00 -22.85
CA PHE A 327 12.57 -8.71 -22.40
C PHE A 327 13.51 -7.50 -22.51
N LEU A 328 14.83 -7.68 -22.53
CA LEU A 328 15.80 -6.62 -22.88
C LEU A 328 16.72 -7.05 -24.03
N SER A 329 16.50 -8.23 -24.61
CA SER A 329 17.42 -8.87 -25.55
C SER A 329 17.50 -8.22 -26.93
N LYS A 330 16.70 -7.18 -27.15
CA LYS A 330 16.57 -6.46 -28.41
C LYS A 330 17.32 -5.14 -28.38
N VAL A 331 17.94 -4.81 -27.26
CA VAL A 331 18.57 -3.52 -27.04
C VAL A 331 19.93 -3.67 -26.36
N ASP A 332 20.86 -2.81 -26.72
CA ASP A 332 22.18 -2.70 -26.11
C ASP A 332 22.43 -1.22 -25.73
N VAL A 333 23.18 -0.99 -24.66
CA VAL A 333 23.63 0.37 -24.28
C VAL A 333 24.90 0.68 -25.06
N MET A 334 24.89 1.74 -25.86
CA MET A 334 26.01 2.14 -26.71
C MET A 334 26.24 3.65 -26.61
N PRO A 335 27.41 4.18 -27.04
CA PRO A 335 27.61 5.61 -27.16
C PRO A 335 26.56 6.26 -28.06
N SER A 336 25.97 7.36 -27.59
CA SER A 336 25.04 8.20 -28.37
C SER A 336 25.78 9.41 -28.88
N GLU A 337 25.56 9.78 -30.15
CA GLU A 337 26.23 10.91 -30.79
C GLU A 337 26.00 12.23 -30.06
N LEU A 338 24.82 12.42 -29.47
CA LEU A 338 24.40 13.69 -28.85
C LEU A 338 24.30 13.63 -27.32
N HIS A 339 24.13 12.43 -26.74
CA HIS A 339 23.70 12.27 -25.35
C HIS A 339 24.68 11.43 -24.50
N GLY A 340 25.88 11.17 -25.00
CA GLY A 340 26.90 10.36 -24.33
C GLY A 340 26.64 8.86 -24.44
N ARG A 341 25.53 8.36 -23.86
CA ARG A 341 25.07 6.97 -24.01
C ARG A 341 23.60 6.93 -24.37
N GLY A 342 23.19 5.91 -25.11
CA GLY A 342 21.82 5.66 -25.52
C GLY A 342 21.50 4.18 -25.55
N LEU A 343 20.20 3.88 -25.66
CA LEU A 343 19.71 2.53 -25.87
C LEU A 343 19.52 2.28 -27.37
N PHE A 344 20.14 1.24 -27.92
CA PHE A 344 20.15 0.96 -29.36
C PHE A 344 19.53 -0.39 -29.65
N ALA A 345 18.79 -0.52 -30.75
CA ALA A 345 18.25 -1.80 -31.17
C ALA A 345 19.38 -2.73 -31.63
N ASN A 346 19.45 -3.96 -31.12
CA ASN A 346 20.49 -4.92 -31.54
C ASN A 346 20.04 -5.84 -32.68
N ARG A 347 18.87 -5.57 -33.26
CA ARG A 347 18.28 -6.19 -34.44
C ARG A 347 17.14 -5.30 -34.93
N ASP A 348 16.61 -5.59 -36.11
CA ASP A 348 15.42 -4.90 -36.60
C ASP A 348 14.20 -5.20 -35.72
N ILE A 349 13.40 -4.17 -35.43
CA ILE A 349 12.19 -4.20 -34.62
C ILE A 349 11.05 -3.60 -35.43
N VAL A 350 9.97 -4.35 -35.59
CA VAL A 350 8.81 -3.91 -36.38
C VAL A 350 7.85 -3.06 -35.52
N PRO A 351 7.03 -2.19 -36.13
CA PRO A 351 6.02 -1.41 -35.40
C PRO A 351 5.13 -2.26 -34.50
N GLY A 352 4.81 -1.76 -33.30
CA GLY A 352 4.01 -2.46 -32.29
C GLY A 352 4.75 -3.55 -31.50
N GLU A 353 5.89 -4.01 -31.99
CA GLU A 353 6.69 -5.03 -31.32
C GLU A 353 7.23 -4.52 -29.97
N LEU A 354 7.30 -5.41 -28.99
CA LEU A 354 7.93 -5.13 -27.70
C LEU A 354 9.42 -4.86 -27.92
N VAL A 355 9.87 -3.63 -27.60
CA VAL A 355 11.29 -3.26 -27.58
C VAL A 355 11.88 -3.79 -26.27
N MET A 356 11.29 -3.41 -25.14
CA MET A 356 11.71 -3.90 -23.85
C MET A 356 10.62 -3.88 -22.78
N CYS A 357 10.84 -4.63 -21.70
CA CYS A 357 10.03 -4.59 -20.49
C CYS A 357 10.95 -4.62 -19.26
N GLU A 358 10.81 -3.65 -18.36
CA GLU A 358 11.68 -3.47 -17.20
C GLU A 358 10.85 -3.21 -15.94
N LYS A 359 11.28 -3.74 -14.80
CA LYS A 359 10.67 -3.44 -13.49
C LYS A 359 11.40 -2.29 -12.82
N ALA A 360 10.67 -1.44 -12.12
CA ALA A 360 11.27 -0.38 -11.35
C ALA A 360 12.12 -0.95 -10.21
N ILE A 361 13.31 -0.41 -10.00
CA ILE A 361 14.10 -0.70 -8.79
C ILE A 361 13.42 -0.05 -7.57
N SER A 362 12.86 1.14 -7.75
CA SER A 362 12.02 1.84 -6.78
C SER A 362 10.96 2.67 -7.49
N ILE A 363 9.77 2.79 -6.90
CA ILE A 363 8.70 3.66 -7.37
C ILE A 363 7.91 4.22 -6.18
N VAL A 364 7.54 5.49 -6.28
CA VAL A 364 6.65 6.15 -5.31
C VAL A 364 5.50 6.79 -6.06
N TYR A 365 4.27 6.42 -5.69
CA TYR A 365 3.06 7.04 -6.21
C TYR A 365 2.69 8.24 -5.34
N GLY A 366 2.39 9.38 -5.96
CA GLY A 366 1.85 10.53 -5.25
C GLY A 366 0.43 10.26 -4.77
N ASP A 367 0.16 10.51 -3.49
CA ASP A 367 -1.20 10.66 -2.98
C ASP A 367 -1.76 11.99 -3.49
N LEU A 368 -2.85 11.93 -4.26
CA LEU A 368 -3.51 13.12 -4.78
C LEU A 368 -4.02 14.06 -3.71
N THR A 369 -4.25 13.57 -2.50
CA THR A 369 -4.77 14.41 -1.42
C THR A 369 -3.67 15.23 -0.75
N ARG A 370 -2.38 14.90 -0.97
CA ARG A 370 -1.24 15.48 -0.23
C ARG A 370 0.10 15.51 -1.00
N PRO A 371 0.22 16.08 -2.22
CA PRO A 371 1.52 16.32 -2.82
C PRO A 371 2.23 17.46 -2.06
N LYS A 372 3.01 17.13 -1.03
CA LYS A 372 3.82 18.12 -0.30
C LYS A 372 5.13 18.33 -1.08
N PRO A 373 5.36 19.50 -1.71
CA PRO A 373 6.62 19.76 -2.38
C PRO A 373 7.76 19.78 -1.36
N VAL A 374 8.75 18.92 -1.58
CA VAL A 374 9.99 18.94 -0.81
C VAL A 374 10.96 19.92 -1.44
N LEU A 375 11.37 20.94 -0.69
CA LEU A 375 12.43 21.87 -1.07
C LEU A 375 13.79 21.28 -0.69
N LYS A 376 14.71 21.13 -1.64
CA LYS A 376 16.10 20.72 -1.44
C LYS A 376 16.98 21.95 -1.43
N TYR A 377 17.69 22.25 -0.34
CA TYR A 377 18.78 23.23 -0.36
C TYR A 377 20.11 22.53 -0.63
N LEU A 378 20.85 23.00 -1.63
CA LEU A 378 22.17 22.55 -2.05
C LEU A 378 23.20 23.56 -1.55
N ALA A 379 23.69 23.40 -0.31
CA ALA A 379 24.60 24.37 0.31
C ALA A 379 25.83 24.72 -0.55
N HIS A 380 26.45 23.71 -1.18
CA HIS A 380 27.61 23.89 -2.06
C HIS A 380 27.28 24.59 -3.40
N LYS A 381 26.02 24.56 -3.86
CA LYS A 381 25.56 25.26 -5.07
C LYS A 381 24.80 26.55 -4.76
N LYS A 382 24.50 26.82 -3.48
CA LYS A 382 23.61 27.90 -3.03
C LYS A 382 22.27 27.92 -3.77
N GLU A 383 21.73 26.74 -4.07
CA GLU A 383 20.50 26.58 -4.85
C GLU A 383 19.43 25.82 -4.08
N CYS A 384 18.16 26.14 -4.30
CA CYS A 384 17.03 25.33 -3.84
C CYS A 384 16.30 24.68 -5.02
N LYS A 385 16.10 23.36 -4.99
CA LYS A 385 15.36 22.61 -6.02
C LYS A 385 14.11 21.96 -5.42
N VAL A 386 12.96 22.11 -6.07
CA VAL A 386 11.74 21.37 -5.69
C VAL A 386 11.83 19.97 -6.26
N THR A 387 11.91 18.95 -5.40
CA THR A 387 12.10 17.55 -5.82
C THR A 387 10.84 16.70 -5.75
N GLY A 388 9.76 17.19 -5.12
CA GLY A 388 8.45 16.51 -5.10
C GLY A 388 8.55 15.02 -4.71
N ASN A 389 7.91 14.13 -5.47
CA ASN A 389 7.87 12.67 -5.21
C ASN A 389 9.24 11.96 -5.31
N LEU A 390 10.29 12.60 -5.86
CA LEU A 390 11.64 11.99 -5.95
C LEU A 390 12.26 11.74 -4.56
N ALA A 391 11.96 12.58 -3.58
CA ALA A 391 12.45 12.40 -2.21
C ALA A 391 11.90 11.10 -1.57
N GLY A 392 10.73 10.62 -2.00
CA GLY A 392 10.23 9.30 -1.60
C GLY A 392 11.00 8.14 -2.25
N ALA A 393 11.28 8.23 -3.55
CA ALA A 393 11.95 7.16 -4.30
C ALA A 393 13.40 6.95 -3.84
N HIS A 394 14.13 8.05 -3.61
CA HIS A 394 15.47 8.03 -3.02
C HIS A 394 15.51 7.27 -1.68
N ARG A 395 14.54 7.52 -0.79
CA ARG A 395 14.45 6.89 0.54
C ARG A 395 14.29 5.38 0.50
N GLN A 396 13.45 4.86 -0.41
CA GLN A 396 13.28 3.41 -0.59
C GLN A 396 14.55 2.77 -1.18
N LEU A 397 15.27 3.51 -2.00
CA LEU A 397 16.40 3.00 -2.75
C LEU A 397 17.64 2.81 -1.88
N ALA A 398 17.98 3.77 -1.00
CA ALA A 398 19.21 3.72 -0.21
C ALA A 398 19.38 2.41 0.60
N LYS A 399 18.36 2.02 1.36
CA LYS A 399 18.37 0.76 2.13
C LYS A 399 18.36 -0.47 1.24
N LYS A 400 17.61 -0.42 0.14
CA LYS A 400 17.55 -1.53 -0.82
C LYS A 400 18.92 -1.77 -1.46
N LEU A 401 19.67 -0.71 -1.77
CA LEU A 401 21.00 -0.83 -2.36
C LEU A 401 22.07 -1.28 -1.37
N SER A 402 22.03 -0.82 -0.12
CA SER A 402 23.04 -1.24 0.89
C SER A 402 23.01 -2.73 1.17
N ASP A 403 21.82 -3.34 1.12
CA ASP A 403 21.60 -4.77 1.34
C ASP A 403 21.73 -5.62 0.07
N ASN A 404 21.87 -5.01 -1.12
CA ASN A 404 21.87 -5.72 -2.40
C ASN A 404 22.94 -5.16 -3.36
N LEU A 405 24.15 -5.71 -3.25
CA LEU A 405 25.31 -5.36 -4.07
C LEU A 405 25.05 -5.47 -5.58
N SER A 406 24.23 -6.43 -6.00
CA SER A 406 23.92 -6.59 -7.41
C SER A 406 23.08 -5.45 -8.00
N LEU A 407 22.29 -4.78 -7.18
CA LEU A 407 21.45 -3.66 -7.59
C LEU A 407 22.24 -2.36 -7.58
N ILE A 408 23.10 -2.15 -6.58
CA ILE A 408 23.86 -0.90 -6.45
C ILE A 408 24.80 -0.70 -7.64
N THR A 409 25.43 -1.77 -8.15
CA THR A 409 26.28 -1.68 -9.36
C THR A 409 25.50 -1.11 -10.54
N LYS A 410 24.29 -1.60 -10.81
CA LYS A 410 23.44 -1.11 -11.91
C LYS A 410 23.04 0.36 -11.73
N VAL A 411 22.81 0.79 -10.49
CA VAL A 411 22.39 2.16 -10.18
C VAL A 411 23.57 3.13 -10.30
N LEU A 412 24.76 2.74 -9.81
CA LEU A 412 25.98 3.54 -9.90
C LEU A 412 26.42 3.78 -11.36
N GLU A 413 26.09 2.87 -12.28
CA GLU A 413 26.31 3.07 -13.71
C GLU A 413 25.47 4.21 -14.31
N LEU A 414 24.39 4.65 -13.66
CA LEU A 414 23.50 5.67 -14.20
C LEU A 414 24.10 7.08 -14.14
N TYR A 415 23.52 7.98 -14.93
CA TYR A 415 23.95 9.36 -14.97
C TYR A 415 23.56 10.09 -13.68
N ALA A 416 24.55 10.76 -13.06
CA ALA A 416 24.41 11.48 -11.80
C ALA A 416 24.73 12.98 -11.95
N GLY A 417 24.82 13.48 -13.19
CA GLY A 417 25.32 14.82 -13.47
C GLY A 417 26.81 14.86 -13.78
N LYS A 418 27.25 16.00 -14.32
CA LYS A 418 28.62 16.28 -14.77
C LYS A 418 29.68 16.32 -13.66
N ASP A 419 29.24 16.48 -12.40
CA ASP A 419 30.14 16.60 -11.24
C ASP A 419 30.54 15.22 -10.67
N TYR A 420 30.00 14.12 -11.21
CA TYR A 420 30.29 12.75 -10.79
C TYR A 420 30.77 11.91 -11.98
N ASP A 421 31.98 11.39 -11.89
CA ASP A 421 32.65 10.53 -12.87
C ASP A 421 32.62 9.05 -12.46
N ALA A 422 33.47 8.21 -13.08
CA ALA A 422 33.53 6.77 -12.76
C ALA A 422 34.27 6.49 -11.44
N GLU A 423 35.28 7.28 -11.08
CA GLU A 423 36.07 7.11 -9.85
C GLU A 423 35.24 7.45 -8.62
N THR A 424 34.45 8.52 -8.69
CA THR A 424 33.54 8.96 -7.60
C THR A 424 32.31 8.05 -7.41
N LYS A 425 32.12 7.05 -8.25
CA LYS A 425 30.99 6.09 -8.20
C LYS A 425 31.43 4.66 -7.95
N GLU A 426 32.64 4.45 -7.43
CA GLU A 426 33.14 3.12 -7.11
C GLU A 426 32.28 2.44 -6.05
N LEU A 427 31.97 1.15 -6.27
CA LEU A 427 31.27 0.35 -5.28
C LEU A 427 32.23 -0.01 -4.14
N ILE A 428 31.99 0.55 -2.97
CA ILE A 428 32.70 0.19 -1.75
C ILE A 428 31.87 -0.83 -0.98
N GLN A 429 32.42 -2.02 -0.78
CA GLN A 429 31.82 -3.07 0.03
C GLN A 429 32.53 -3.17 1.37
N LEU A 430 31.75 -3.16 2.45
CA LEU A 430 32.23 -3.43 3.80
C LEU A 430 31.40 -4.58 4.38
N ASP A 431 32.09 -5.66 4.75
CA ASP A 431 31.48 -6.90 5.20
C ASP A 431 30.44 -7.44 4.18
N GLU A 432 29.19 -7.67 4.60
CA GLU A 432 28.08 -8.12 3.76
C GLU A 432 27.27 -6.97 3.12
N THR A 433 27.68 -5.72 3.28
CA THR A 433 26.88 -4.55 2.87
C THR A 433 27.66 -3.57 1.99
N ALA A 434 26.94 -2.88 1.10
CA ALA A 434 27.52 -1.79 0.33
C ALA A 434 27.46 -0.48 1.12
N VAL A 435 28.53 0.32 1.00
CA VAL A 435 28.52 1.72 1.41
C VAL A 435 27.63 2.48 0.43
N VAL A 436 26.66 3.23 0.96
CA VAL A 436 25.67 3.95 0.14
C VAL A 436 25.83 5.44 0.36
N ASP A 437 26.34 6.11 -0.66
CA ASP A 437 26.35 7.57 -0.71
C ASP A 437 24.93 8.08 -1.07
N SER A 438 24.19 8.48 -0.03
CA SER A 438 22.90 9.15 -0.13
C SER A 438 22.89 10.36 -1.09
N TYR A 439 23.99 11.10 -1.22
CA TYR A 439 24.07 12.28 -2.07
C TYR A 439 24.22 11.91 -3.54
N LEU A 440 25.13 10.99 -3.84
CA LEU A 440 25.27 10.41 -5.18
C LEU A 440 23.97 9.76 -5.64
N LEU A 441 23.33 8.96 -4.77
CA LEU A 441 22.08 8.29 -5.08
C LEU A 441 20.95 9.28 -5.39
N HIS A 442 20.90 10.40 -4.66
CA HIS A 442 19.96 11.46 -4.96
C HIS A 442 20.19 12.03 -6.36
N GLU A 443 21.44 12.35 -6.71
CA GLU A 443 21.76 12.90 -8.03
C GLU A 443 21.45 11.90 -9.16
N ILE A 444 21.67 10.61 -8.94
CA ILE A 444 21.22 9.56 -9.87
C ILE A 444 19.70 9.60 -10.05
N CYS A 445 18.92 9.59 -8.96
CA CYS A 445 17.46 9.66 -9.03
C CYS A 445 16.97 10.94 -9.72
N ALA A 446 17.61 12.08 -9.47
CA ALA A 446 17.23 13.37 -10.03
C ALA A 446 17.49 13.46 -11.55
N ASN A 447 18.55 12.82 -12.04
CA ASN A 447 18.96 12.90 -13.44
C ASN A 447 18.51 11.71 -14.29
N SER A 448 18.27 10.55 -13.67
CA SER A 448 17.92 9.30 -14.35
C SER A 448 16.51 8.76 -14.01
N GLY A 449 15.84 9.35 -13.00
CA GLY A 449 14.48 8.97 -12.61
C GLY A 449 13.42 9.38 -13.63
N ASP A 450 12.30 8.67 -13.63
CA ASP A 450 11.25 8.83 -14.62
C ASP A 450 9.85 8.88 -14.00
N SER A 451 8.91 9.51 -14.71
CA SER A 451 7.52 9.63 -14.28
C SER A 451 6.63 8.54 -14.89
N CYS A 452 5.73 8.00 -14.07
CA CYS A 452 4.78 6.95 -14.41
C CYS A 452 3.35 7.44 -14.10
N ALA A 453 2.40 7.15 -14.97
CA ALA A 453 0.98 7.27 -14.65
C ALA A 453 0.49 5.92 -14.12
N VAL A 454 -0.28 5.90 -13.01
CA VAL A 454 -0.93 4.67 -12.57
C VAL A 454 -1.94 4.27 -13.64
N VAL A 455 -1.61 3.21 -14.37
CA VAL A 455 -2.56 2.52 -15.24
C VAL A 455 -3.33 1.55 -14.35
N ALA A 456 -4.60 1.87 -14.08
CA ALA A 456 -5.45 1.12 -13.16
C ALA A 456 -6.01 -0.19 -13.76
N ASP A 457 -5.97 -0.37 -15.09
CA ASP A 457 -6.53 -1.55 -15.74
C ASP A 457 -5.70 -2.08 -16.93
N THR A 458 -6.01 -3.31 -17.34
CA THR A 458 -5.39 -3.95 -18.52
C THR A 458 -5.98 -3.44 -19.85
N ALA A 459 -7.15 -2.78 -19.83
CA ALA A 459 -7.89 -2.36 -21.02
C ALA A 459 -7.27 -1.12 -21.71
N SER A 460 -6.67 -0.23 -20.92
CA SER A 460 -5.87 0.92 -21.35
C SER A 460 -4.52 0.53 -21.99
N VAL A 461 -4.07 -0.71 -21.79
CA VAL A 461 -2.95 -1.34 -22.52
C VAL A 461 -3.40 -1.89 -23.88
N ILE A 462 -4.71 -2.12 -24.06
CA ILE A 462 -5.32 -2.81 -25.20
C ILE A 462 -5.90 -1.82 -26.24
N PHE A 463 -6.41 -0.66 -25.83
CA PHE A 463 -7.01 0.34 -26.73
C PHE A 463 -6.44 1.76 -26.54
N PRO A 464 -5.39 2.17 -27.29
CA PRO A 464 -4.87 3.54 -27.22
C PRO A 464 -5.82 4.61 -27.81
N PHE A 465 -6.97 4.22 -28.38
CA PHE A 465 -7.92 5.10 -29.09
C PHE A 465 -9.35 5.14 -28.52
N HIS A 466 -9.68 4.39 -27.46
CA HIS A 466 -10.97 4.56 -26.77
C HIS A 466 -10.87 5.72 -25.77
N TRP A 467 -10.67 6.93 -26.30
CA TRP A 467 -10.80 8.18 -25.54
C TRP A 467 -12.20 8.72 -25.78
N GLN A 468 -13.21 8.15 -25.12
CA GLN A 468 -14.53 8.76 -25.05
C GLN A 468 -14.67 9.48 -23.70
N GLY A 469 -14.41 10.79 -23.73
CA GLY A 469 -15.21 11.82 -23.04
C GLY A 469 -15.35 11.83 -21.52
N GLU A 470 -15.02 10.78 -20.79
CA GLU A 470 -15.13 10.76 -19.33
C GLU A 470 -13.84 11.27 -18.72
N ARG A 471 -13.95 12.39 -17.99
CA ARG A 471 -12.88 12.94 -17.17
C ARG A 471 -12.49 11.90 -16.12
N HIS A 472 -11.53 11.04 -16.42
CA HIS A 472 -10.77 10.36 -15.39
C HIS A 472 -10.20 11.43 -14.47
N GLU A 473 -10.50 11.34 -13.17
CA GLU A 473 -9.95 12.20 -12.14
C GLU A 473 -8.45 12.39 -12.38
N GLU A 474 -8.01 13.63 -12.46
CA GLU A 474 -6.59 13.97 -12.52
C GLU A 474 -5.88 13.37 -11.30
N GLY A 475 -5.33 12.16 -11.41
CA GLY A 475 -4.11 11.78 -10.72
C GLY A 475 -4.03 10.44 -9.99
N ARG A 476 -3.06 9.65 -10.42
CA ARG A 476 -2.01 9.16 -9.52
C ARG A 476 -0.74 9.13 -10.38
N ARG A 477 0.12 10.14 -10.26
CA ARG A 477 1.44 10.14 -10.93
C ARG A 477 2.48 9.62 -9.96
N GLY A 478 3.20 8.58 -10.35
CA GLY A 478 4.36 8.04 -9.65
C GLY A 478 5.67 8.50 -10.26
N VAL A 479 6.74 8.45 -9.46
CA VAL A 479 8.11 8.63 -9.92
C VAL A 479 8.90 7.39 -9.51
N GLY A 480 9.67 6.83 -10.44
CA GLY A 480 10.46 5.63 -10.20
C GLY A 480 11.76 5.60 -10.98
N LEU A 481 12.60 4.61 -10.68
CA LEU A 481 13.89 4.40 -11.33
C LEU A 481 13.88 3.05 -12.08
N TRP A 482 14.14 3.11 -13.38
CA TRP A 482 14.24 1.97 -14.30
C TRP A 482 15.59 2.10 -15.02
N CYS A 483 16.59 1.32 -14.62
CA CYS A 483 17.98 1.48 -15.06
C CYS A 483 18.14 1.44 -16.58
N MET A 484 17.52 0.48 -17.26
CA MET A 484 17.63 0.34 -18.71
C MET A 484 16.85 1.45 -19.43
N ALA A 485 15.66 1.79 -18.95
CA ALA A 485 14.85 2.88 -19.50
C ALA A 485 15.48 4.26 -19.34
N SER A 486 16.34 4.46 -18.34
CA SER A 486 17.13 5.68 -18.16
C SER A 486 18.10 5.94 -19.32
N TYR A 487 18.43 4.93 -20.14
CA TYR A 487 19.25 5.09 -21.35
C TYR A 487 18.45 5.49 -22.60
N ILE A 488 17.12 5.57 -22.55
CA ILE A 488 16.32 6.01 -23.70
C ILE A 488 16.36 7.52 -23.82
N ASN A 489 17.09 8.02 -24.81
CA ASN A 489 17.22 9.44 -25.09
C ASN A 489 15.94 10.04 -25.68
N HIS A 490 15.86 11.36 -25.56
CA HIS A 490 14.70 12.10 -26.02
C HIS A 490 14.81 12.50 -27.50
N SER A 491 13.67 12.48 -28.20
CA SER A 491 13.54 13.01 -29.56
C SER A 491 12.16 13.61 -29.74
N CYS A 492 12.07 14.71 -30.50
CA CYS A 492 10.80 15.28 -30.94
C CYS A 492 10.04 14.35 -31.90
N MET A 493 10.75 13.42 -32.54
CA MET A 493 10.21 12.42 -33.47
C MET A 493 10.64 11.00 -33.04
N PRO A 494 10.17 10.52 -31.88
CA PRO A 494 10.64 9.27 -31.32
C PRO A 494 10.21 8.06 -32.13
N ASN A 495 10.90 6.95 -31.92
CA ASN A 495 10.59 5.65 -32.52
C ASN A 495 10.01 4.62 -31.54
N SER A 496 9.82 5.01 -30.29
CA SER A 496 9.21 4.17 -29.27
C SER A 496 8.19 4.92 -28.41
N SER A 497 7.31 4.14 -27.78
CA SER A 497 6.37 4.61 -26.76
C SER A 497 6.45 3.72 -25.53
N ARG A 498 6.04 4.27 -24.38
CA ARG A 498 5.97 3.52 -23.12
C ARG A 498 4.55 3.42 -22.59
N SER A 499 4.30 2.34 -21.85
CA SER A 499 3.12 2.12 -21.01
C SER A 499 3.55 1.44 -19.71
N PHE A 500 2.67 1.41 -18.71
CA PHE A 500 2.98 0.87 -17.39
C PHE A 500 1.93 -0.16 -16.94
N ILE A 501 2.37 -1.15 -16.17
CA ILE A 501 1.50 -2.03 -15.37
C ILE A 501 2.09 -2.06 -13.96
N GLY A 502 1.49 -1.31 -13.03
CA GLY A 502 2.08 -1.11 -11.71
C GLY A 502 3.47 -0.48 -11.80
N ASP A 503 4.50 -1.23 -11.41
CA ASP A 503 5.92 -0.82 -11.42
C ASP A 503 6.71 -1.36 -12.62
N LEU A 504 6.04 -2.02 -13.58
CA LEU A 504 6.64 -2.48 -14.83
C LEU A 504 6.46 -1.44 -15.92
N MET A 505 7.56 -1.04 -16.57
CA MET A 505 7.58 -0.23 -17.79
C MET A 505 7.67 -1.14 -19.01
N ILE A 506 6.76 -0.92 -19.97
CA ILE A 506 6.70 -1.64 -21.24
C ILE A 506 6.99 -0.63 -22.35
N THR A 507 8.00 -0.90 -23.17
CA THR A 507 8.38 -0.06 -24.31
C THR A 507 8.12 -0.78 -25.62
N ARG A 508 7.43 -0.12 -26.56
CA ARG A 508 7.09 -0.66 -27.88
C ARG A 508 7.51 0.27 -29.00
N ALA A 509 7.90 -0.31 -30.12
CA ALA A 509 8.24 0.43 -31.33
C ALA A 509 6.97 1.09 -31.89
N THR A 510 7.04 2.38 -32.23
CA THR A 510 5.95 3.12 -32.88
C THR A 510 6.13 3.21 -34.39
N LYS A 511 7.34 2.97 -34.87
CA LYS A 511 7.74 2.89 -36.29
C LYS A 511 8.85 1.84 -36.43
N PRO A 512 9.22 1.42 -37.65
CA PRO A 512 10.32 0.47 -37.83
C PRO A 512 11.60 1.01 -37.19
N ILE A 513 12.31 0.16 -36.46
CA ILE A 513 13.61 0.47 -35.86
C ILE A 513 14.62 -0.50 -36.43
N ALA A 514 15.60 0.01 -37.17
CA ALA A 514 16.67 -0.81 -37.73
C ALA A 514 17.65 -1.24 -36.64
N ARG A 515 18.39 -2.33 -36.90
CA ARG A 515 19.56 -2.70 -36.12
C ARG A 515 20.51 -1.48 -35.98
N ASP A 516 21.07 -1.33 -34.80
CA ASP A 516 22.00 -0.29 -34.38
C ASP A 516 21.41 1.13 -34.45
N GLN A 517 20.08 1.25 -34.58
CA GLN A 517 19.36 2.53 -34.47
C GLN A 517 19.01 2.83 -33.00
N GLU A 518 19.19 4.09 -32.60
CA GLU A 518 18.88 4.55 -31.25
C GLU A 518 17.36 4.52 -30.96
N ILE A 519 16.99 3.93 -29.84
CA ILE A 519 15.65 3.98 -29.27
C ILE A 519 15.45 5.33 -28.61
N THR A 520 14.40 6.04 -29.02
CA THR A 520 14.10 7.39 -28.53
C THR A 520 12.64 7.55 -28.11
N ARG A 521 12.38 8.51 -27.23
CA ARG A 521 11.04 8.82 -26.65
C ARG A 521 10.76 10.32 -26.54
N TYR A 522 9.49 10.70 -26.35
CA TYR A 522 9.09 12.10 -26.12
C TYR A 522 9.55 12.65 -24.76
N TYR A 523 9.75 13.97 -24.66
CA TYR A 523 10.03 14.70 -23.40
C TYR A 523 8.84 14.69 -22.42
N GLN A 524 7.61 14.72 -22.94
CA GLN A 524 6.38 14.72 -22.15
C GLN A 524 5.34 13.85 -22.85
N ASP A 525 4.59 13.03 -22.10
CA ASP A 525 3.52 12.21 -22.69
C ASP A 525 2.32 13.12 -23.03
N PHE A 526 2.25 13.57 -24.28
CA PHE A 526 1.21 14.47 -24.78
C PHE A 526 -0.20 13.86 -24.77
N ARG A 527 -0.34 12.57 -24.43
CA ARG A 527 -1.64 11.88 -24.41
C ARG A 527 -2.56 12.32 -23.28
N GLN A 528 -2.07 13.04 -22.26
CA GLN A 528 -2.84 13.33 -21.04
C GLN A 528 -3.41 14.76 -20.93
N ASN A 529 -3.12 15.70 -21.84
CA ASN A 529 -3.70 17.05 -21.76
C ASN A 529 -3.87 17.72 -23.15
N LEU A 530 -5.06 17.54 -23.74
CA LEU A 530 -5.76 18.40 -24.73
C LEU A 530 -5.17 18.53 -26.17
N PRO A 531 -6.00 18.89 -27.18
CA PRO A 531 -5.75 18.61 -28.60
C PRO A 531 -4.48 19.29 -29.12
N ALA A 532 -3.60 18.48 -29.70
CA ALA A 532 -2.25 18.87 -30.12
C ALA A 532 -2.18 20.03 -31.13
N GLU A 533 -3.29 20.46 -31.75
CA GLU A 533 -3.30 21.58 -32.70
C GLU A 533 -3.11 22.96 -32.04
N ASP A 534 -3.59 23.18 -30.81
CA ASP A 534 -3.67 24.54 -30.26
C ASP A 534 -2.39 24.98 -29.52
N LEU A 535 -1.64 24.04 -28.93
CA LEU A 535 -0.37 24.35 -28.26
C LEU A 535 0.76 24.62 -29.28
N LEU A 536 0.69 23.96 -30.44
CA LEU A 536 1.68 24.09 -31.52
C LEU A 536 1.43 25.31 -32.43
N ARG A 537 0.19 25.82 -32.50
CA ARG A 537 -0.13 27.05 -33.25
C ARG A 537 0.46 28.32 -32.63
N GLY A 538 0.73 28.31 -31.32
CA GLY A 538 1.05 29.53 -30.57
C GLY A 538 2.52 29.78 -30.24
N SER A 539 3.46 28.86 -30.49
CA SER A 539 4.78 28.96 -29.84
C SER A 539 6.04 28.79 -30.69
N TRP A 540 6.02 28.30 -31.94
CA TRP A 540 7.27 28.10 -32.71
C TRP A 540 7.08 28.36 -34.22
N ASP A 541 7.84 29.30 -34.78
CA ASP A 541 7.79 29.71 -36.17
C ASP A 541 8.72 28.85 -37.05
N PHE A 542 8.21 27.72 -37.56
CA PHE A 542 8.81 27.01 -38.69
C PHE A 542 7.73 26.74 -39.74
N ALA A 543 7.70 27.55 -40.80
CA ALA A 543 6.72 27.47 -41.89
C ALA A 543 6.89 26.24 -42.80
N GLU A 544 8.06 25.61 -42.78
CA GLU A 544 8.40 24.47 -43.65
C GLU A 544 7.94 23.13 -43.05
N ALA A 545 8.10 22.94 -41.73
CA ALA A 545 7.59 21.77 -41.01
C ALA A 545 6.05 21.64 -41.08
N ARG A 546 5.32 22.76 -41.13
CA ARG A 546 3.85 22.79 -41.31
C ARG A 546 3.38 22.16 -42.63
N ARG A 547 4.19 22.21 -43.68
CA ARG A 547 3.83 21.72 -45.01
C ARG A 547 4.08 20.22 -45.19
N GLU A 548 5.10 19.69 -44.51
CA GLU A 548 5.39 18.25 -44.50
C GLU A 548 4.49 17.49 -43.50
N TRP A 549 4.21 18.06 -42.32
CA TRP A 549 3.39 17.39 -41.31
C TRP A 549 1.93 17.15 -41.76
N GLY A 550 1.36 18.08 -42.52
CA GLY A 550 0.00 17.96 -43.07
C GLY A 550 -0.13 16.88 -44.15
N LYS A 551 0.97 16.49 -44.82
CA LYS A 551 0.96 15.41 -45.81
C LYS A 551 1.16 14.03 -45.17
N VAL A 552 1.93 13.94 -44.08
CA VAL A 552 2.25 12.68 -43.40
C VAL A 552 1.07 12.16 -42.55
N GLN A 553 0.19 13.04 -42.06
CA GLN A 553 -0.85 12.68 -41.09
C GLN A 553 -2.07 11.94 -41.70
N ALA A 554 -2.39 12.16 -42.98
CA ALA A 554 -3.55 11.54 -43.61
C ALA A 554 -3.25 10.10 -44.09
N ASP A 555 -2.09 9.89 -44.70
CA ASP A 555 -1.73 8.60 -45.29
C ASP A 555 -1.17 7.62 -44.23
N ALA A 556 -0.35 8.09 -43.27
CA ALA A 556 0.26 7.21 -42.28
C ALA A 556 -0.72 6.67 -41.21
N LEU A 557 -1.72 7.46 -40.79
CA LEU A 557 -2.67 7.03 -39.75
C LEU A 557 -3.71 6.02 -40.26
N GLY A 558 -4.02 6.03 -41.56
CA GLY A 558 -4.89 5.04 -42.21
C GLY A 558 -4.22 3.67 -42.36
N ASP A 559 -2.97 3.67 -42.83
CA ASP A 559 -2.21 2.44 -43.05
C ASP A 559 -1.74 1.78 -41.76
N ILE A 560 -1.25 2.57 -40.78
CA ILE A 560 -0.83 2.05 -39.46
C ILE A 560 -2.02 1.41 -38.72
N ARG A 561 -3.22 2.00 -38.79
CA ARG A 561 -4.42 1.46 -38.14
C ARG A 561 -4.85 0.12 -38.77
N THR A 562 -4.71 0.00 -40.08
CA THR A 562 -5.10 -1.18 -40.85
C THR A 562 -4.08 -2.32 -40.68
N GLU A 563 -2.77 -2.03 -40.69
CA GLU A 563 -1.71 -3.01 -40.38
C GLU A 563 -1.72 -3.45 -38.90
N MET A 564 -2.01 -2.53 -37.95
CA MET A 564 -2.12 -2.90 -36.54
C MET A 564 -3.34 -3.79 -36.28
N LEU A 565 -4.47 -3.57 -36.96
CA LEU A 565 -5.65 -4.44 -36.87
C LEU A 565 -5.42 -5.81 -37.53
N ALA A 566 -4.72 -5.84 -38.67
CA ALA A 566 -4.39 -7.08 -39.38
C ALA A 566 -3.36 -7.95 -38.61
N SER A 567 -2.43 -7.33 -37.86
CA SER A 567 -1.44 -8.05 -37.03
C SER A 567 -1.99 -8.48 -35.65
N TYR A 568 -3.15 -7.97 -35.23
CA TYR A 568 -3.71 -8.18 -33.89
C TYR A 568 -4.12 -9.65 -33.63
N THR A 569 -4.68 -10.35 -34.61
CA THR A 569 -5.11 -11.77 -34.46
C THR A 569 -3.94 -12.75 -34.36
N THR A 570 -2.75 -12.39 -34.83
CA THR A 570 -1.54 -13.23 -34.77
C THR A 570 -0.69 -12.99 -33.53
N HIS A 571 -0.78 -11.82 -32.88
CA HIS A 571 0.17 -11.35 -31.84
C HIS A 571 -0.34 -11.41 -30.38
N THR A 572 -1.58 -11.84 -30.13
CA THR A 572 -2.08 -12.12 -28.76
C THR A 572 -1.34 -13.27 -28.06
N LYS A 573 -0.53 -14.06 -28.78
CA LYS A 573 0.35 -15.10 -28.23
C LYS A 573 1.62 -14.56 -27.53
N SER A 574 1.93 -13.26 -27.68
CA SER A 574 3.21 -12.65 -27.25
C SER A 574 3.12 -11.60 -26.14
N TYR A 575 1.95 -11.38 -25.53
CA TYR A 575 1.88 -10.57 -24.32
C TYR A 575 2.71 -11.23 -23.21
N PRO A 576 3.49 -10.47 -22.41
CA PRO A 576 3.84 -10.94 -21.08
C PRO A 576 2.52 -11.13 -20.35
N ARG A 577 2.05 -12.38 -20.27
CA ARG A 577 0.99 -12.76 -19.33
C ARG A 577 1.39 -12.19 -17.97
N PRO A 578 0.47 -11.97 -17.02
CA PRO A 578 0.78 -11.59 -15.64
C PRO A 578 1.87 -12.46 -14.93
N ALA A 579 2.30 -13.54 -15.59
CA ALA A 579 3.40 -14.52 -15.42
C ALA A 579 4.75 -14.12 -14.78
N MET A 580 5.01 -12.90 -14.33
CA MET A 580 6.39 -12.51 -13.92
C MET A 580 6.71 -12.82 -12.45
N LEU A 581 5.70 -12.82 -11.58
CA LEU A 581 5.78 -13.48 -10.26
C LEU A 581 5.74 -15.02 -10.37
N TYR A 582 5.38 -15.55 -11.54
CA TYR A 582 5.08 -16.96 -11.76
C TYR A 582 6.25 -17.76 -12.35
N LEU A 583 7.34 -17.10 -12.76
CA LEU A 583 8.53 -17.77 -13.27
C LEU A 583 9.22 -18.64 -12.19
N TYR A 584 9.15 -18.23 -10.92
CA TYR A 584 9.93 -18.85 -9.82
C TYR A 584 9.36 -20.15 -9.31
N GLY A 585 8.05 -20.18 -9.05
CA GLY A 585 7.33 -21.43 -8.80
C GLY A 585 7.41 -22.34 -10.02
N HIS A 586 7.29 -21.78 -11.24
CA HIS A 586 7.45 -22.54 -12.48
C HIS A 586 8.80 -23.24 -12.61
N LEU A 587 9.90 -22.52 -12.36
CA LEU A 587 11.27 -23.06 -12.45
C LEU A 587 11.60 -24.01 -11.31
N ALA A 588 11.10 -23.74 -10.09
CA ALA A 588 11.24 -24.63 -8.94
C ALA A 588 10.52 -25.96 -9.18
N VAL A 589 9.27 -25.92 -9.65
CA VAL A 589 8.48 -27.10 -10.01
C VAL A 589 9.12 -27.83 -11.21
N GLU A 590 9.46 -27.14 -12.31
CA GLU A 590 10.08 -27.79 -13.47
C GLU A 590 11.42 -28.47 -13.16
N LYS A 591 12.22 -27.95 -12.20
CA LYS A 591 13.50 -28.58 -11.83
C LYS A 591 13.31 -29.78 -10.90
N VAL A 592 12.45 -29.68 -9.90
CA VAL A 592 12.21 -30.81 -9.00
C VAL A 592 11.60 -31.95 -9.81
N LEU A 593 10.54 -31.69 -10.58
CA LEU A 593 9.83 -32.68 -11.38
C LEU A 593 10.65 -33.37 -12.48
N GLY A 594 11.74 -32.75 -12.96
CA GLY A 594 12.60 -33.35 -13.98
C GLY A 594 13.25 -34.67 -13.52
N ASP A 595 13.44 -34.82 -12.21
CA ASP A 595 14.07 -35.97 -11.56
C ASP A 595 13.13 -36.68 -10.55
N THR A 596 11.87 -36.23 -10.42
CA THR A 596 10.89 -36.76 -9.46
C THR A 596 10.03 -37.89 -10.06
N PRO A 597 9.81 -39.01 -9.35
CA PRO A 597 8.79 -39.99 -9.74
C PRO A 597 7.41 -39.34 -9.91
N GLU A 598 6.63 -39.74 -10.93
CA GLU A 598 5.32 -39.15 -11.26
C GLU A 598 4.33 -39.06 -10.08
N GLU A 599 4.50 -39.93 -9.07
CA GLU A 599 3.68 -39.97 -7.86
C GLU A 599 3.96 -38.81 -6.89
N ALA A 600 5.20 -38.35 -6.77
CA ALA A 600 5.60 -37.28 -5.84
C ALA A 600 5.44 -35.86 -6.44
N ALA A 601 5.23 -35.77 -7.75
CA ALA A 601 4.98 -34.53 -8.48
C ALA A 601 3.79 -33.73 -7.92
N LEU A 602 2.72 -34.44 -7.55
CA LEU A 602 1.52 -33.82 -7.01
C LEU A 602 1.76 -33.20 -5.64
N ASP A 603 2.44 -33.92 -4.74
CA ASP A 603 2.70 -33.44 -3.38
C ASP A 603 3.56 -32.17 -3.36
N ILE A 604 4.52 -32.06 -4.29
CA ILE A 604 5.32 -30.84 -4.46
C ILE A 604 4.46 -29.68 -4.94
N CYS A 605 3.56 -29.90 -5.92
CA CYS A 605 2.62 -28.88 -6.38
C CYS A 605 1.62 -28.47 -5.28
N LEU A 606 1.17 -29.40 -4.44
CA LEU A 606 0.27 -29.11 -3.32
C LEU A 606 0.97 -28.30 -2.22
N GLU A 607 2.21 -28.63 -1.88
CA GLU A 607 3.03 -27.84 -0.96
C GLU A 607 3.31 -26.43 -1.49
N TRP A 608 3.46 -26.27 -2.81
CA TRP A 608 3.58 -24.95 -3.42
C TRP A 608 2.31 -24.12 -3.29
N LEU A 609 1.14 -24.72 -3.48
CA LEU A 609 -0.15 -24.08 -3.23
C LEU A 609 -0.27 -23.68 -1.74
N ARG A 610 0.12 -24.56 -0.81
CA ARG A 610 0.12 -24.27 0.64
C ARG A 610 1.01 -23.09 1.01
N TYR A 611 2.15 -22.93 0.35
CA TYR A 611 3.03 -21.78 0.56
C TYR A 611 2.35 -20.43 0.25
N PHE A 612 1.37 -20.41 -0.67
CA PHE A 612 0.54 -19.23 -0.94
C PHE A 612 -0.71 -19.13 -0.04
N GLY A 613 -0.80 -19.94 1.01
CA GLY A 613 -1.94 -20.01 1.90
C GLY A 613 -3.13 -20.80 1.34
N LEU A 614 -2.92 -21.62 0.30
CA LEU A 614 -3.95 -22.49 -0.28
C LEU A 614 -3.77 -23.92 0.21
N VAL A 615 -4.64 -24.37 1.09
CA VAL A 615 -4.64 -25.77 1.52
C VAL A 615 -5.48 -26.56 0.53
N VAL A 616 -4.83 -27.36 -0.32
CA VAL A 616 -5.51 -28.17 -1.33
C VAL A 616 -5.50 -29.64 -0.92
N THR A 617 -6.69 -30.23 -0.89
CA THR A 617 -6.93 -31.64 -0.55
C THR A 617 -7.47 -32.35 -1.78
N ILE A 618 -6.87 -33.48 -2.13
CA ILE A 618 -7.26 -34.28 -3.30
C ILE A 618 -7.76 -35.64 -2.83
N GLN A 619 -8.96 -36.01 -3.29
CA GLN A 619 -9.55 -37.34 -3.08
C GLN A 619 -9.99 -37.87 -4.45
N GLY A 620 -9.22 -38.80 -5.01
CA GLY A 620 -9.39 -39.24 -6.41
C GLY A 620 -9.18 -38.07 -7.37
N GLU A 621 -10.19 -37.74 -8.18
CA GLU A 621 -10.19 -36.61 -9.12
C GLU A 621 -10.81 -35.33 -8.51
N THR A 622 -11.31 -35.41 -7.28
CA THR A 622 -11.93 -34.27 -6.60
C THR A 622 -10.87 -33.41 -5.92
N VAL A 623 -10.81 -32.13 -6.31
CA VAL A 623 -9.93 -31.11 -5.71
C VAL A 623 -10.76 -30.20 -4.81
N LYS A 624 -10.46 -30.21 -3.50
CA LYS A 624 -10.98 -29.25 -2.52
C LYS A 624 -9.90 -28.23 -2.17
N VAL A 625 -10.27 -26.96 -2.10
CA VAL A 625 -9.35 -25.86 -1.77
C VAL A 625 -9.90 -25.11 -0.57
N ASP A 626 -9.15 -25.07 0.51
CA ASP A 626 -9.35 -24.17 1.63
C ASP A 626 -8.56 -22.87 1.38
N ARG A 627 -9.29 -21.75 1.44
CA ARG A 627 -8.87 -20.41 1.04
C ARG A 627 -8.80 -19.44 2.21
N THR A 628 -9.06 -19.91 3.44
CA THR A 628 -9.13 -19.10 4.67
C THR A 628 -7.85 -18.31 4.98
N LEU A 629 -6.70 -18.79 4.50
CA LEU A 629 -5.38 -18.19 4.74
C LEU A 629 -4.76 -17.55 3.48
N SER A 630 -5.50 -17.43 2.37
CA SER A 630 -4.91 -17.03 1.07
C SER A 630 -4.58 -15.54 1.00
N THR A 631 -3.44 -15.19 0.39
CA THR A 631 -3.04 -13.80 0.10
C THR A 631 -2.93 -13.56 -1.41
N SER A 632 -3.40 -12.40 -1.89
CA SER A 632 -3.28 -11.87 -3.27
C SER A 632 -3.75 -12.79 -4.43
N HIS A 633 -4.93 -12.49 -4.98
CA HIS A 633 -5.63 -13.27 -6.03
C HIS A 633 -4.86 -13.51 -7.34
N SER A 634 -3.97 -12.60 -7.74
CA SER A 634 -3.17 -12.83 -8.94
C SER A 634 -2.18 -13.98 -8.75
N ARG A 635 -1.55 -14.16 -7.60
CA ARG A 635 -0.53 -15.22 -7.41
C ARG A 635 -1.11 -16.63 -7.44
N ILE A 636 -2.38 -16.76 -7.04
CA ILE A 636 -3.13 -18.01 -6.93
C ILE A 636 -3.45 -18.60 -8.32
N SER A 637 -3.82 -17.76 -9.29
CA SER A 637 -4.28 -18.23 -10.62
C SER A 637 -3.24 -19.03 -11.39
N ALA A 638 -2.01 -18.52 -11.54
CA ALA A 638 -0.97 -19.32 -12.18
C ALA A 638 -0.25 -20.29 -11.25
N ALA A 639 -0.51 -20.26 -9.94
CA ALA A 639 -0.23 -21.42 -9.10
C ALA A 639 -1.04 -22.64 -9.57
N TYR A 640 -2.33 -22.43 -9.84
CA TYR A 640 -3.14 -23.48 -10.43
C TYR A 640 -2.74 -23.85 -11.87
N LEU A 641 -2.41 -22.90 -12.75
CA LEU A 641 -2.00 -23.24 -14.14
C LEU A 641 -0.74 -24.09 -14.23
N LEU A 642 0.22 -23.88 -13.33
CA LEU A 642 1.44 -24.68 -13.32
C LEU A 642 1.18 -26.08 -12.76
N THR A 643 0.38 -26.20 -11.70
CA THR A 643 -0.07 -27.50 -11.21
C THR A 643 -0.83 -28.24 -12.30
N ALA A 644 -1.68 -27.54 -13.06
CA ALA A 644 -2.40 -28.09 -14.21
C ALA A 644 -1.46 -28.66 -15.27
N LYS A 645 -0.47 -27.85 -15.72
CA LYS A 645 0.53 -28.28 -16.71
C LYS A 645 1.32 -29.49 -16.21
N THR A 646 1.70 -29.50 -14.94
CA THR A 646 2.41 -30.62 -14.32
C THR A 646 1.58 -31.89 -14.34
N MET A 647 0.34 -31.84 -13.86
CA MET A 647 -0.57 -32.98 -13.85
C MET A 647 -0.84 -33.53 -15.25
N GLN A 648 -0.93 -32.66 -16.26
CA GLN A 648 -1.04 -33.09 -17.66
C GLN A 648 0.21 -33.81 -18.17
N GLN A 649 1.41 -33.40 -17.73
CA GLN A 649 2.68 -34.01 -18.12
C GLN A 649 2.97 -35.34 -17.42
N THR A 650 2.42 -35.56 -16.23
CA THR A 650 2.58 -36.78 -15.43
C THR A 650 1.37 -37.73 -15.56
N GLY A 651 0.67 -37.72 -16.70
CA GLY A 651 -0.43 -38.64 -17.00
C GLY A 651 -1.77 -38.39 -16.27
N ARG A 652 -1.90 -37.32 -15.47
CA ARG A 652 -3.12 -36.97 -14.70
C ARG A 652 -3.92 -35.85 -15.36
N ALA A 653 -4.34 -36.08 -16.61
CA ALA A 653 -4.97 -35.06 -17.45
C ALA A 653 -6.25 -34.45 -16.84
N GLN A 654 -7.10 -35.25 -16.20
CA GLN A 654 -8.35 -34.79 -15.58
C GLN A 654 -8.10 -33.86 -14.39
N LEU A 655 -7.17 -34.25 -13.52
CA LEU A 655 -6.72 -33.43 -12.40
C LEU A 655 -6.08 -32.13 -12.90
N GLY A 656 -5.31 -32.20 -13.99
CA GLY A 656 -4.75 -31.04 -14.64
C GLY A 656 -5.81 -30.07 -15.15
N GLN A 657 -6.87 -30.58 -15.79
CA GLN A 657 -8.00 -29.78 -16.25
C GLN A 657 -8.70 -29.08 -15.08
N ARG A 658 -8.88 -29.75 -13.95
CA ARG A 658 -9.48 -29.16 -12.75
C ARG A 658 -8.69 -27.97 -12.22
N PHE A 659 -7.36 -28.05 -12.26
CA PHE A 659 -6.50 -26.91 -11.92
C PHE A 659 -6.54 -25.78 -12.98
N VAL A 660 -6.77 -26.06 -14.26
CA VAL A 660 -7.03 -25.00 -15.26
C VAL A 660 -8.31 -24.22 -14.93
N GLU A 661 -9.35 -24.91 -14.45
CA GLU A 661 -10.60 -24.28 -14.04
C GLU A 661 -10.41 -23.38 -12.81
N LEU A 662 -9.73 -23.89 -11.78
CA LEU A 662 -9.39 -23.11 -10.58
C LEU A 662 -8.53 -21.88 -10.92
N ALA A 663 -7.63 -22.01 -11.90
CA ALA A 663 -6.84 -20.89 -12.41
C ALA A 663 -7.69 -19.81 -13.08
N LYS A 664 -8.63 -20.22 -13.93
CA LYS A 664 -9.55 -19.31 -14.62
C LYS A 664 -10.43 -18.59 -13.61
N GLU A 665 -10.97 -19.32 -12.64
CA GLU A 665 -11.74 -18.78 -11.52
C GLU A 665 -10.92 -17.70 -10.80
N ALA A 666 -9.73 -18.02 -10.31
CA ALA A 666 -8.85 -17.04 -9.64
C ALA A 666 -8.45 -15.84 -10.52
N TYR A 667 -8.23 -16.05 -11.83
CA TYR A 667 -7.86 -14.98 -12.77
C TYR A 667 -9.02 -14.00 -13.00
N LEU A 668 -10.24 -14.52 -13.10
CA LEU A 668 -11.44 -13.73 -13.24
C LEU A 668 -11.77 -12.97 -11.96
N ILE A 669 -11.46 -13.55 -10.78
CA ILE A 669 -11.56 -12.87 -9.47
C ILE A 669 -10.72 -11.60 -9.45
N TYR A 670 -9.49 -11.68 -9.98
CA TYR A 670 -8.52 -10.60 -9.91
C TYR A 670 -8.75 -9.47 -10.93
N ASN A 671 -9.18 -9.79 -12.16
CA ASN A 671 -9.28 -8.82 -13.27
C ASN A 671 -10.67 -8.21 -13.45
N GLY A 672 -11.56 -8.36 -12.46
CA GLY A 672 -12.86 -7.67 -12.45
C GLY A 672 -13.96 -8.30 -13.31
N THR A 673 -13.85 -9.58 -13.72
CA THR A 673 -14.93 -10.26 -14.46
C THR A 673 -15.26 -11.69 -14.00
N MET A 674 -14.91 -12.13 -12.79
CA MET A 674 -15.73 -13.03 -11.95
C MET A 674 -15.12 -13.20 -10.54
N HIS A 675 -15.68 -12.49 -9.57
CA HIS A 675 -16.08 -12.92 -8.21
C HIS A 675 -15.21 -13.81 -7.35
N GLY A 676 -14.69 -13.22 -6.26
CA GLY A 676 -14.19 -13.94 -5.10
C GLY A 676 -15.11 -15.11 -4.74
N MET A 677 -14.54 -16.32 -4.79
CA MET A 677 -15.06 -17.46 -4.05
C MET A 677 -14.14 -17.62 -2.83
N SER A 678 -14.60 -17.14 -1.68
CA SER A 678 -14.25 -17.78 -0.42
C SER A 678 -14.95 -19.13 -0.35
N SER A 679 -14.29 -20.02 0.40
CA SER A 679 -14.73 -21.30 0.98
C SER A 679 -16.17 -21.76 0.75
N SER A 680 -16.28 -23.05 0.42
CA SER A 680 -17.40 -23.96 0.74
C SER A 680 -18.77 -23.31 0.92
N GLU A 681 -19.68 -23.51 -0.02
CA GLU A 681 -21.13 -23.59 0.22
C GLU A 681 -21.72 -23.98 -1.14
N GLU A 682 -22.28 -25.18 -1.28
CA GLU A 682 -23.73 -25.38 -1.20
C GLU A 682 -24.48 -24.19 -1.84
N THR A 683 -25.23 -24.46 -2.90
CA THR A 683 -26.30 -23.57 -3.37
C THR A 683 -26.96 -22.95 -2.13
N PRO A 684 -26.86 -21.62 -1.91
CA PRO A 684 -27.26 -21.02 -0.65
C PRO A 684 -28.69 -21.46 -0.37
N SER A 685 -28.89 -22.10 0.77
CA SER A 685 -30.23 -22.43 1.21
C SER A 685 -30.99 -21.10 1.34
N ARG A 686 -32.31 -21.18 1.17
CA ARG A 686 -33.25 -20.05 1.20
C ARG A 686 -33.13 -19.17 2.46
N ASP A 687 -32.40 -19.63 3.48
CA ASP A 687 -32.33 -19.06 4.83
C ASP A 687 -30.94 -18.46 5.17
N THR A 688 -30.07 -18.23 4.19
CA THR A 688 -28.74 -17.63 4.44
C THR A 688 -28.87 -16.13 4.80
N PRO A 689 -28.30 -15.64 5.91
CA PRO A 689 -28.33 -14.22 6.28
C PRO A 689 -27.65 -13.33 5.24
N THR A 690 -28.14 -12.09 5.07
CA THR A 690 -27.50 -11.09 4.20
C THR A 690 -26.41 -10.37 4.99
N THR A 691 -25.20 -10.25 4.43
CA THR A 691 -24.10 -9.46 5.02
C THR A 691 -24.35 -7.94 4.81
N PRO A 692 -24.52 -7.14 5.88
CA PRO A 692 -24.83 -5.71 5.77
C PRO A 692 -23.54 -4.86 5.69
N LEU A 693 -23.01 -4.65 4.48
CA LEU A 693 -21.73 -3.95 4.29
C LEU A 693 -21.75 -2.48 4.77
N TYR A 694 -22.92 -1.84 4.79
CA TYR A 694 -23.07 -0.50 5.35
C TYR A 694 -22.70 -0.39 6.83
N GLN A 695 -22.60 -1.51 7.56
CA GLN A 695 -22.18 -1.53 8.97
C GLN A 695 -20.67 -1.44 9.16
N THR A 696 -19.88 -1.92 8.19
CA THR A 696 -18.41 -1.88 8.19
C THR A 696 -17.87 -0.72 7.37
N ASP A 697 -18.57 -0.33 6.30
CA ASP A 697 -18.25 0.82 5.47
C ASP A 697 -19.54 1.56 5.04
N GLU A 698 -19.90 2.59 5.81
CA GLU A 698 -21.06 3.43 5.53
C GLU A 698 -20.85 4.42 4.36
N THR A 699 -19.62 4.50 3.82
CA THR A 699 -19.26 5.37 2.68
C THR A 699 -19.51 4.72 1.33
N LEU A 700 -19.74 3.40 1.29
CA LEU A 700 -20.09 2.70 0.05
C LEU A 700 -21.37 3.27 -0.57
N ARG A 701 -21.31 3.51 -1.88
CA ARG A 701 -22.45 3.96 -2.70
C ARG A 701 -22.78 2.95 -3.81
N THR A 702 -21.80 2.14 -4.21
CA THR A 702 -21.95 1.06 -5.18
C THR A 702 -21.31 -0.23 -4.68
N HIS A 703 -21.90 -1.38 -4.99
CA HIS A 703 -21.36 -2.69 -4.59
C HIS A 703 -21.81 -3.82 -5.52
N LEU A 704 -20.92 -4.75 -5.81
CA LEU A 704 -21.20 -5.90 -6.67
C LEU A 704 -21.44 -7.16 -5.82
N THR A 705 -22.61 -7.77 -5.93
CA THR A 705 -23.07 -8.86 -5.04
C THR A 705 -23.83 -9.95 -5.81
N ARG A 706 -23.99 -11.13 -5.19
CA ARG A 706 -24.79 -12.22 -5.76
C ARG A 706 -26.24 -12.14 -5.30
N VAL A 707 -27.16 -12.41 -6.21
CA VAL A 707 -28.56 -12.70 -5.88
C VAL A 707 -28.63 -14.04 -5.17
N THR A 708 -29.26 -14.08 -4.01
CA THR A 708 -29.54 -15.32 -3.27
C THR A 708 -30.93 -15.84 -3.56
N ALA A 709 -31.90 -14.93 -3.72
CA ALA A 709 -33.24 -15.25 -4.15
C ALA A 709 -33.86 -14.10 -4.94
N PHE A 710 -34.75 -14.44 -5.86
CA PHE A 710 -35.56 -13.50 -6.62
C PHE A 710 -36.94 -14.09 -6.81
N ARG A 711 -37.99 -13.33 -6.49
CA ARG A 711 -39.38 -13.81 -6.56
C ARG A 711 -40.39 -12.65 -6.72
N PRO A 712 -41.56 -12.91 -7.30
CA PRO A 712 -42.71 -12.01 -7.21
C PRO A 712 -43.03 -11.66 -5.75
N PHE A 713 -43.45 -10.43 -5.49
CA PHE A 713 -43.84 -9.99 -4.15
C PHE A 713 -45.02 -10.80 -3.59
N ALA A 714 -45.97 -11.17 -4.45
CA ALA A 714 -47.11 -12.02 -4.10
C ALA A 714 -46.69 -13.41 -3.55
N ASP A 715 -45.49 -13.88 -3.88
CA ASP A 715 -44.97 -15.20 -3.46
C ASP A 715 -44.23 -15.17 -2.11
N LEU A 716 -44.08 -14.00 -1.47
CA LEU A 716 -43.56 -13.92 -0.10
C LEU A 716 -44.56 -14.50 0.90
N ALA A 717 -44.09 -14.97 2.06
CA ALA A 717 -44.97 -15.38 3.15
C ALA A 717 -45.74 -14.17 3.73
N ASP A 718 -46.93 -14.40 4.28
CA ASP A 718 -47.81 -13.34 4.81
C ASP A 718 -47.08 -12.41 5.80
N ALA A 719 -46.29 -12.99 6.72
CA ALA A 719 -45.50 -12.25 7.69
C ALA A 719 -44.42 -11.35 7.06
N GLU A 720 -43.85 -11.73 5.92
CA GLU A 720 -42.87 -10.92 5.19
C GLU A 720 -43.56 -9.85 4.34
N ARG A 721 -44.73 -10.14 3.76
CA ARG A 721 -45.53 -9.14 3.03
C ARG A 721 -46.02 -8.03 3.95
N ASP A 722 -46.40 -8.37 5.18
CA ASP A 722 -46.80 -7.39 6.21
C ASP A 722 -45.72 -6.33 6.50
N LEU A 723 -44.42 -6.65 6.32
CA LEU A 723 -43.32 -5.69 6.47
C LEU A 723 -43.37 -4.53 5.47
N PHE A 724 -44.05 -4.73 4.35
CA PHE A 724 -44.18 -3.79 3.23
C PHE A 724 -45.59 -3.19 3.10
N LYS A 725 -46.54 -3.54 3.96
CA LYS A 725 -47.96 -3.11 3.88
C LYS A 725 -48.16 -1.61 3.68
N ALA A 726 -47.34 -0.79 4.34
CA ALA A 726 -47.40 0.68 4.22
C ALA A 726 -46.89 1.23 2.86
N ILE A 727 -46.15 0.43 2.09
CA ILE A 727 -45.47 0.82 0.84
C ILE A 727 -46.10 0.12 -0.38
N ALA A 728 -46.48 -1.14 -0.22
CA ALA A 728 -47.16 -1.92 -1.26
C ALA A 728 -48.58 -1.38 -1.52
N GLY A 729 -49.34 -1.03 -0.47
CA GLY A 729 -50.69 -0.47 -0.62
C GLY A 729 -51.59 -1.40 -1.43
N GLU A 730 -52.25 -0.88 -2.48
CA GLU A 730 -53.07 -1.69 -3.40
C GLU A 730 -52.24 -2.56 -4.39
N ARG A 731 -50.90 -2.39 -4.43
CA ARG A 731 -49.99 -3.12 -5.34
C ARG A 731 -49.59 -4.51 -4.83
N GLU A 732 -50.23 -5.02 -3.78
CA GLU A 732 -49.92 -6.35 -3.22
C GLU A 732 -50.09 -7.49 -4.23
N ASN A 733 -50.97 -7.33 -5.21
CA ASN A 733 -51.23 -8.29 -6.29
C ASN A 733 -50.69 -7.83 -7.66
N ASP A 734 -49.88 -6.78 -7.71
CA ASP A 734 -49.29 -6.30 -8.96
C ASP A 734 -48.19 -7.27 -9.41
N SER A 735 -48.36 -7.85 -10.60
CA SER A 735 -47.39 -8.77 -11.21
C SER A 735 -46.05 -8.11 -11.55
N LYS A 736 -45.95 -6.79 -11.42
CA LYS A 736 -44.72 -6.01 -11.63
C LYS A 736 -43.87 -5.81 -10.38
N CYS A 737 -44.36 -6.17 -9.20
CA CYS A 737 -43.64 -6.03 -7.93
C CYS A 737 -42.84 -7.30 -7.59
N PHE A 738 -41.56 -7.11 -7.28
CA PHE A 738 -40.64 -8.22 -6.98
C PHE A 738 -39.83 -7.97 -5.70
N ILE A 739 -39.25 -9.06 -5.20
CA ILE A 739 -38.29 -9.08 -4.12
C ILE A 739 -36.98 -9.66 -4.62
N VAL A 740 -35.91 -8.90 -4.42
CA VAL A 740 -34.53 -9.33 -4.65
C VAL A 740 -33.85 -9.49 -3.30
N GLU A 741 -33.21 -10.63 -3.08
CA GLU A 741 -32.34 -10.90 -1.94
C GLU A 741 -30.92 -11.10 -2.45
N THR A 742 -29.94 -10.60 -1.70
CA THR A 742 -28.53 -10.65 -2.10
C THR A 742 -27.68 -11.17 -0.95
N LYS A 743 -26.50 -11.70 -1.29
CA LYS A 743 -25.53 -12.24 -0.31
C LYS A 743 -25.00 -11.12 0.58
N GLU A 744 -24.60 -10.02 -0.03
CA GLU A 744 -24.15 -8.79 0.63
C GLU A 744 -25.03 -7.63 0.16
N THR A 745 -25.35 -6.68 1.04
CA THR A 745 -26.06 -5.46 0.66
C THR A 745 -25.42 -4.20 1.22
N ILE A 746 -25.35 -3.16 0.37
CA ILE A 746 -25.07 -1.79 0.80
C ILE A 746 -26.34 -1.00 1.10
N PHE A 747 -27.54 -1.49 0.78
CA PHE A 747 -28.79 -0.81 1.12
C PHE A 747 -29.08 -0.96 2.61
N TYR A 748 -29.37 0.15 3.29
CA TYR A 748 -29.83 0.11 4.68
C TYR A 748 -31.31 -0.35 4.73
N PRO A 749 -31.61 -1.50 5.37
CA PRO A 749 -32.98 -1.91 5.68
C PRO A 749 -33.54 -1.05 6.81
N GLN A 750 -34.83 -0.73 6.76
CA GLN A 750 -35.45 0.08 7.81
C GLN A 750 -35.29 -0.58 9.20
N GLY A 751 -34.78 0.18 10.16
CA GLY A 751 -34.50 -0.30 11.52
C GLY A 751 -33.98 0.83 12.43
N GLY A 752 -34.00 0.63 13.75
CA GLY A 752 -33.44 1.60 14.72
C GLY A 752 -34.02 3.03 14.65
N GLY A 753 -35.21 3.20 14.07
CA GLY A 753 -35.80 4.53 13.81
C GLY A 753 -35.32 5.21 12.52
N GLN A 754 -34.29 4.68 11.84
CA GLN A 754 -33.80 5.18 10.56
C GLN A 754 -34.62 4.65 9.37
N PRO A 755 -34.97 5.49 8.38
CA PRO A 755 -35.60 5.06 7.13
C PRO A 755 -34.69 4.15 6.30
N PHE A 756 -35.29 3.28 5.49
CA PHE A 756 -34.58 2.49 4.49
C PHE A 756 -33.99 3.35 3.36
N ASP A 757 -32.97 2.81 2.71
CA ASP A 757 -32.46 3.35 1.44
C ASP A 757 -33.27 2.90 0.24
N THR A 758 -33.17 3.72 -0.81
CA THR A 758 -33.70 3.47 -2.16
C THR A 758 -32.54 3.52 -3.14
N GLY A 759 -32.76 3.06 -4.38
CA GLY A 759 -31.70 3.01 -5.38
C GLY A 759 -32.00 2.02 -6.50
N VAL A 760 -30.96 1.51 -7.13
CA VAL A 760 -31.06 0.63 -8.30
C VAL A 760 -30.18 -0.61 -8.12
N ILE A 761 -30.69 -1.77 -8.49
CA ILE A 761 -29.91 -2.99 -8.68
C ILE A 761 -29.83 -3.26 -10.18
N THR A 762 -28.62 -3.30 -10.73
CA THR A 762 -28.37 -3.46 -12.17
C THR A 762 -27.87 -4.86 -12.48
N VAL A 763 -28.49 -5.52 -13.46
CA VAL A 763 -28.06 -6.82 -14.00
C VAL A 763 -27.94 -6.72 -15.53
N SER A 764 -26.76 -7.01 -16.09
CA SER A 764 -26.54 -7.01 -17.55
C SER A 764 -27.07 -5.76 -18.27
N GLY A 765 -26.92 -4.58 -17.66
CA GLY A 765 -27.39 -3.29 -18.19
C GLY A 765 -28.87 -2.97 -17.95
N ARG A 766 -29.65 -3.85 -17.30
CA ARG A 766 -31.07 -3.66 -16.95
C ARG A 766 -31.21 -3.26 -15.48
N LYS A 767 -32.19 -2.42 -15.17
CA LYS A 767 -32.35 -1.79 -13.85
C LYS A 767 -33.59 -2.27 -13.11
N PHE A 768 -33.38 -2.67 -11.86
CA PHE A 768 -34.41 -2.92 -10.86
C PHE A 768 -34.42 -1.77 -9.86
N ASN A 769 -35.51 -1.01 -9.83
CA ASN A 769 -35.67 0.14 -8.96
C ASN A 769 -36.09 -0.33 -7.56
N VAL A 770 -35.19 -0.19 -6.59
CA VAL A 770 -35.44 -0.53 -5.19
C VAL A 770 -36.23 0.59 -4.54
N GLU A 771 -37.50 0.31 -4.26
CA GLU A 771 -38.45 1.22 -3.63
C GLU A 771 -38.43 1.10 -2.10
N ALA A 772 -38.09 -0.07 -1.56
CA ALA A 772 -38.01 -0.28 -0.11
C ALA A 772 -37.10 -1.45 0.27
N VAL A 773 -36.49 -1.36 1.46
CA VAL A 773 -35.68 -2.46 2.03
C VAL A 773 -36.12 -2.78 3.45
N ARG A 774 -36.28 -4.07 3.77
CA ARG A 774 -36.72 -4.57 5.09
C ARG A 774 -35.87 -5.75 5.54
N ASN A 775 -35.68 -5.86 6.86
CA ASN A 775 -35.12 -7.07 7.45
C ASN A 775 -36.23 -8.09 7.68
N ALA A 776 -36.03 -9.31 7.16
CA ALA A 776 -36.82 -10.48 7.49
C ALA A 776 -36.16 -11.31 8.60
N ALA A 777 -36.87 -12.33 9.08
CA ALA A 777 -36.31 -13.29 10.03
C ALA A 777 -35.04 -13.96 9.47
N GLY A 778 -34.09 -14.26 10.36
CA GLY A 778 -32.81 -14.88 9.98
C GLY A 778 -31.77 -13.91 9.40
N GLY A 779 -31.98 -12.58 9.52
CA GLY A 779 -31.00 -11.59 9.08
C GLY A 779 -30.95 -11.38 7.56
N ARG A 780 -32.03 -11.72 6.85
CA ARG A 780 -32.16 -11.49 5.40
C ARG A 780 -32.65 -10.08 5.10
N ALA A 781 -32.01 -9.42 4.14
CA ALA A 781 -32.45 -8.12 3.63
C ALA A 781 -33.28 -8.28 2.35
N LEU A 782 -34.56 -7.92 2.43
CA LEU A 782 -35.52 -7.98 1.34
C LEU A 782 -35.56 -6.65 0.59
N HIS A 783 -35.20 -6.63 -0.70
CA HIS A 783 -35.24 -5.45 -1.57
C HIS A 783 -36.51 -5.49 -2.42
N PHE A 784 -37.50 -4.68 -2.07
CA PHE A 784 -38.76 -4.53 -2.78
C PHE A 784 -38.66 -3.47 -3.87
N GLY A 785 -39.18 -3.78 -5.06
CA GLY A 785 -39.05 -2.89 -6.20
C GLY A 785 -39.72 -3.39 -7.48
N THR A 786 -39.48 -2.65 -8.56
CA THR A 786 -40.05 -2.88 -9.89
C THR A 786 -38.95 -2.80 -10.97
N TRP A 787 -39.14 -3.52 -12.09
CA TRP A 787 -38.23 -3.44 -13.25
C TRP A 787 -38.64 -2.31 -14.19
N GLU A 788 -37.65 -1.71 -14.87
CA GLU A 788 -37.92 -0.71 -15.93
C GLU A 788 -38.54 -1.33 -17.21
N ASP A 789 -38.32 -2.64 -17.46
CA ASP A 789 -38.81 -3.36 -18.65
C ASP A 789 -39.49 -4.69 -18.24
N ASP A 790 -40.74 -4.87 -18.70
CA ASP A 790 -41.62 -6.02 -18.42
C ASP A 790 -41.02 -7.37 -18.89
N SER A 791 -40.08 -7.37 -19.85
CA SER A 791 -39.43 -8.59 -20.39
C SER A 791 -38.36 -9.22 -19.48
N THR A 792 -38.03 -8.57 -18.34
CA THR A 792 -36.81 -8.87 -17.57
C THR A 792 -36.99 -9.93 -16.48
N PHE A 793 -38.22 -10.20 -16.03
CA PHE A 793 -38.51 -11.17 -14.97
C PHE A 793 -37.91 -12.57 -15.24
N GLN A 794 -37.85 -13.00 -16.50
CA GLN A 794 -37.37 -14.34 -16.86
C GLN A 794 -35.83 -14.49 -16.84
N THR A 795 -35.07 -13.43 -16.52
CA THR A 795 -33.61 -13.43 -16.71
C THR A 795 -32.79 -13.37 -15.41
N LEU A 796 -33.40 -13.15 -14.24
CA LEU A 796 -32.66 -13.09 -12.97
C LEU A 796 -32.83 -14.39 -12.16
N ALA A 797 -31.71 -15.04 -11.85
CA ALA A 797 -31.65 -16.28 -11.09
C ALA A 797 -30.76 -16.16 -9.85
N ALA A 798 -30.97 -17.03 -8.86
CA ALA A 798 -30.05 -17.16 -7.74
C ALA A 798 -28.63 -17.50 -8.25
N GLY A 799 -27.63 -16.81 -7.73
CA GLY A 799 -26.23 -16.89 -8.17
C GLY A 799 -25.82 -15.79 -9.14
N ASP A 800 -26.78 -15.11 -9.78
CA ASP A 800 -26.50 -14.00 -10.70
C ASP A 800 -25.84 -12.84 -9.99
N MET A 801 -25.03 -12.12 -10.74
CA MET A 801 -24.21 -11.02 -10.24
C MET A 801 -24.88 -9.71 -10.60
N VAL A 802 -25.11 -8.90 -9.57
CA VAL A 802 -25.82 -7.64 -9.68
C VAL A 802 -25.02 -6.52 -9.02
N GLU A 803 -25.09 -5.34 -9.61
CA GLU A 803 -24.47 -4.13 -9.09
C GLU A 803 -25.53 -3.28 -8.38
N GLN A 804 -25.35 -3.07 -7.09
CA GLN A 804 -26.17 -2.21 -6.25
C GLN A 804 -25.68 -0.77 -6.34
N HIS A 805 -26.60 0.18 -6.48
CA HIS A 805 -26.37 1.63 -6.45
C HIS A 805 -27.42 2.26 -5.54
N ILE A 806 -27.02 2.87 -4.42
CA ILE A 806 -27.96 3.55 -3.52
C ILE A 806 -28.15 5.02 -3.90
N ASP A 807 -29.29 5.60 -3.53
CA ASP A 807 -29.49 7.05 -3.54
C ASP A 807 -28.63 7.69 -2.44
N GLY A 808 -27.46 8.20 -2.85
CA GLY A 808 -26.50 8.82 -1.95
C GLY A 808 -27.06 10.03 -1.20
N ALA A 809 -27.88 10.86 -1.84
CA ALA A 809 -28.43 12.05 -1.20
C ALA A 809 -29.42 11.67 -0.08
N ARG A 810 -30.25 10.66 -0.33
CA ARG A 810 -31.13 10.09 0.70
C ARG A 810 -30.33 9.45 1.84
N ARG A 811 -29.29 8.67 1.52
CA ARG A 811 -28.40 8.05 2.53
C ARG A 811 -27.76 9.09 3.44
N ASP A 812 -27.23 10.15 2.87
CA ASP A 812 -26.56 11.22 3.61
C ASP A 812 -27.56 11.93 4.53
N LEU A 813 -28.76 12.25 4.04
CA LEU A 813 -29.82 12.86 4.84
C LEU A 813 -30.23 11.95 6.02
N ASN A 814 -30.45 10.66 5.77
CA ASN A 814 -30.82 9.69 6.81
C ASN A 814 -29.71 9.55 7.87
N SER A 815 -28.44 9.50 7.46
CA SER A 815 -27.29 9.36 8.37
C SER A 815 -27.09 10.61 9.25
N ARG A 816 -27.33 11.81 8.67
CA ARG A 816 -27.37 13.08 9.41
C ARG A 816 -28.49 13.08 10.45
N SER A 817 -29.71 12.71 10.05
CA SER A 817 -30.86 12.63 10.95
C SER A 817 -30.65 11.63 12.08
N HIS A 818 -30.04 10.48 11.81
CA HIS A 818 -29.75 9.46 12.82
C HIS A 818 -28.67 9.94 13.80
N THR A 819 -27.54 10.46 13.31
CA THR A 819 -26.48 10.99 14.18
C THR A 819 -27.00 12.13 15.06
N ALA A 820 -27.82 13.02 14.50
CA ALA A 820 -28.48 14.08 15.26
C ALA A 820 -29.37 13.54 16.40
N GLY A 821 -30.00 12.38 16.20
CA GLY A 821 -30.76 11.70 17.24
C GLY A 821 -29.91 11.32 18.45
N HIS A 822 -28.74 10.72 18.21
CA HIS A 822 -27.77 10.42 19.29
C HIS A 822 -27.28 11.70 19.97
N VAL A 823 -27.00 12.77 19.21
CA VAL A 823 -26.60 14.06 19.77
C VAL A 823 -27.69 14.63 20.69
N VAL A 824 -28.97 14.50 20.35
CA VAL A 824 -30.09 14.92 21.19
C VAL A 824 -30.18 14.10 22.48
N SER A 825 -30.05 12.77 22.40
CA SER A 825 -30.02 11.91 23.60
C SER A 825 -28.86 12.26 24.53
N LEU A 826 -27.65 12.39 23.98
CA LEU A 826 -26.46 12.76 24.74
C LEU A 826 -26.56 14.16 25.33
N ALA A 827 -27.24 15.10 24.65
CA ALA A 827 -27.45 16.45 25.18
C ALA A 827 -28.31 16.42 26.45
N VAL A 828 -29.40 15.63 26.46
CA VAL A 828 -30.23 15.45 27.65
C VAL A 828 -29.44 14.78 28.77
N ARG A 829 -28.69 13.71 28.48
CA ARG A 829 -27.85 13.04 29.48
C ARG A 829 -26.78 13.97 30.07
N ARG A 830 -26.15 14.78 29.22
CA ARG A 830 -25.14 15.76 29.63
C ARG A 830 -25.71 16.82 30.58
N MET A 831 -26.99 17.19 30.43
CA MET A 831 -27.68 18.08 31.38
C MET A 831 -27.86 17.41 32.74
N VAL A 832 -28.25 16.14 32.77
CA VAL A 832 -28.36 15.35 34.03
C VAL A 832 -27.01 15.29 34.74
N GLU A 833 -25.94 14.99 34.02
CA GLU A 833 -24.56 14.98 34.54
C GLU A 833 -24.09 16.36 35.06
N GLN A 834 -24.64 17.45 34.50
CA GLN A 834 -24.38 18.82 34.95
C GLN A 834 -25.28 19.24 36.13
N GLY A 835 -26.05 18.31 36.71
CA GLY A 835 -26.85 18.53 37.91
C GLY A 835 -28.28 19.03 37.64
N VAL A 836 -28.76 18.97 36.39
CA VAL A 836 -30.17 19.23 36.10
C VAL A 836 -31.00 18.06 36.61
N ASP A 837 -31.97 18.36 37.50
CA ASP A 837 -32.87 17.38 38.11
C ASP A 837 -33.88 16.82 37.08
N LEU A 838 -33.42 15.85 36.29
CA LEU A 838 -34.18 15.10 35.30
C LEU A 838 -33.90 13.61 35.49
N ASP A 839 -34.89 12.87 35.97
CA ASP A 839 -34.87 11.40 36.00
C ASP A 839 -35.49 10.88 34.70
N VAL A 840 -34.63 10.63 33.70
CA VAL A 840 -35.04 10.21 32.36
C VAL A 840 -34.17 9.09 31.84
N ILE A 841 -34.80 8.16 31.11
CA ILE A 841 -34.14 7.01 30.49
C ILE A 841 -34.50 6.98 29.01
N ASP A 842 -33.50 6.83 28.14
CA ASP A 842 -33.67 6.71 26.69
C ASP A 842 -34.56 5.52 26.33
N GLN A 843 -35.48 5.73 25.39
CA GLN A 843 -36.39 4.72 24.87
C GLN A 843 -36.22 4.63 23.34
N LYS A 844 -37.31 4.58 22.58
CA LYS A 844 -37.28 4.52 21.12
C LYS A 844 -37.07 5.90 20.48
N ALA A 845 -36.58 5.90 19.25
CA ALA A 845 -36.43 7.11 18.45
C ALA A 845 -37.01 6.93 17.04
N SER A 846 -37.27 8.06 16.39
CA SER A 846 -37.58 8.16 14.97
C SER A 846 -36.60 9.16 14.37
N HIS A 847 -35.97 8.78 13.27
CA HIS A 847 -35.02 9.60 12.51
C HIS A 847 -35.53 9.86 11.09
N ILE A 848 -36.85 9.74 10.89
CA ILE A 848 -37.51 10.06 9.61
C ILE A 848 -37.43 11.58 9.41
N PRO A 849 -36.82 12.10 8.32
CA PRO A 849 -36.78 13.54 8.05
C PRO A 849 -38.18 14.17 8.09
N GLY A 850 -38.33 15.28 8.82
CA GLY A 850 -39.62 15.94 9.07
C GLY A 850 -40.47 15.34 10.21
N ALA A 851 -40.11 14.15 10.72
CA ALA A 851 -40.78 13.48 11.84
C ALA A 851 -39.76 12.90 12.86
N CYS A 852 -38.62 13.58 13.03
CA CYS A 852 -37.55 13.18 13.92
C CYS A 852 -37.90 13.45 15.40
N PHE A 853 -37.70 12.46 16.26
CA PHE A 853 -37.80 12.60 17.72
C PHE A 853 -37.00 11.54 18.47
N VAL A 854 -36.59 11.87 19.69
CA VAL A 854 -36.13 10.91 20.70
C VAL A 854 -37.18 10.83 21.80
N GLU A 855 -37.59 9.62 22.19
CA GLU A 855 -38.51 9.39 23.29
C GLU A 855 -37.74 8.97 24.56
N PHE A 856 -38.14 9.52 25.69
CA PHE A 856 -37.59 9.24 27.01
C PHE A 856 -38.72 8.80 27.94
N LYS A 857 -38.43 7.81 28.79
CA LYS A 857 -39.23 7.47 29.97
C LYS A 857 -38.87 8.45 31.07
N GLY A 858 -39.84 9.21 31.55
CA GLY A 858 -39.64 10.37 32.42
C GLY A 858 -40.17 11.68 31.80
N LEU A 859 -40.31 12.72 32.63
CA LEU A 859 -40.94 13.99 32.24
C LEU A 859 -39.90 15.09 32.04
N ILE A 860 -39.69 15.49 30.79
CA ILE A 860 -38.87 16.65 30.41
C ILE A 860 -39.81 17.83 30.23
N ASP A 861 -39.69 18.82 31.12
CA ASP A 861 -40.49 20.05 31.02
C ASP A 861 -40.11 20.87 29.77
N GLY A 862 -41.09 21.52 29.15
CA GLY A 862 -40.88 22.35 27.96
C GLY A 862 -39.89 23.49 28.16
N LYS A 863 -39.71 23.96 29.41
CA LYS A 863 -38.70 24.97 29.76
C LYS A 863 -37.26 24.55 29.43
N PHE A 864 -36.99 23.25 29.34
CA PHE A 864 -35.65 22.72 29.02
C PHE A 864 -35.34 22.70 27.52
N LYS A 865 -36.30 23.10 26.67
CA LYS A 865 -36.10 23.12 25.21
C LYS A 865 -34.86 23.91 24.79
N ASP A 866 -34.70 25.12 25.33
CA ASP A 866 -33.59 26.01 24.95
C ASP A 866 -32.25 25.52 25.51
N GLU A 867 -32.27 24.88 26.68
CA GLU A 867 -31.06 24.26 27.25
C GLU A 867 -30.62 23.05 26.43
N ILE A 868 -31.55 22.17 26.03
CA ILE A 868 -31.26 21.05 25.12
C ILE A 868 -30.71 21.58 23.80
N GLN A 869 -31.30 22.64 23.23
CA GLN A 869 -30.80 23.29 22.02
C GLN A 869 -29.37 23.82 22.20
N SER A 870 -29.07 24.44 23.35
CA SER A 870 -27.74 24.95 23.67
C SER A 870 -26.70 23.82 23.71
N GLN A 871 -27.03 22.72 24.37
CA GLN A 871 -26.13 21.56 24.49
C GLN A 871 -25.93 20.84 23.15
N THR A 872 -26.98 20.64 22.34
CA THR A 872 -26.82 20.06 20.99
C THR A 872 -25.96 20.96 20.10
N THR A 873 -26.19 22.27 20.13
CA THR A 873 -25.38 23.25 19.39
C THR A 873 -23.91 23.20 19.81
N LYS A 874 -23.65 23.02 21.11
CA LYS A 874 -22.29 22.86 21.64
C LYS A 874 -21.61 21.60 21.08
N PHE A 875 -22.28 20.45 21.08
CA PHE A 875 -21.74 19.23 20.50
C PHE A 875 -21.47 19.35 19.00
N VAL A 876 -22.36 19.99 18.24
CA VAL A 876 -22.16 20.25 16.79
C VAL A 876 -20.93 21.15 16.58
N LYS A 877 -20.80 22.25 17.34
CA LYS A 877 -19.66 23.17 17.26
C LYS A 877 -18.32 22.53 17.63
N GLN A 878 -18.32 21.54 18.52
CA GLN A 878 -17.12 20.82 18.92
C GLN A 878 -16.62 19.85 17.84
N ALA A 879 -17.43 19.54 16.82
CA ALA A 879 -17.10 18.58 15.76
C ALA A 879 -16.56 17.24 16.32
N LEU A 880 -17.25 16.71 17.34
CA LEU A 880 -16.85 15.49 18.04
C LEU A 880 -16.80 14.31 17.05
N PRO A 881 -15.70 13.54 16.99
CA PRO A 881 -15.57 12.39 16.11
C PRO A 881 -16.61 11.31 16.43
N VAL A 882 -17.18 10.68 15.40
CA VAL A 882 -18.01 9.48 15.54
C VAL A 882 -17.14 8.27 15.18
N LYS A 883 -16.94 7.35 16.13
CA LYS A 883 -16.16 6.13 15.94
C LYS A 883 -17.06 4.91 15.97
N LEU A 884 -16.75 3.94 15.10
CA LEU A 884 -17.43 2.66 15.00
C LEU A 884 -16.49 1.56 15.47
N TYR A 885 -16.96 0.71 16.37
CA TYR A 885 -16.22 -0.48 16.80
C TYR A 885 -17.18 -1.58 17.27
N TRP A 886 -16.64 -2.76 17.53
CA TRP A 886 -17.39 -3.94 17.91
C TRP A 886 -16.94 -4.42 19.29
N LEU A 887 -17.88 -4.70 20.19
CA LEU A 887 -17.62 -5.22 21.53
C LEU A 887 -18.32 -6.56 21.73
N LYS A 888 -17.78 -7.41 22.60
CA LYS A 888 -18.53 -8.55 23.10
C LYS A 888 -19.65 -8.08 24.03
N PRO A 889 -20.79 -8.80 24.13
CA PRO A 889 -21.85 -8.45 25.06
C PRO A 889 -21.37 -8.26 26.51
N GLU A 890 -20.40 -9.04 26.95
CA GLU A 890 -19.82 -8.94 28.31
C GLU A 890 -19.05 -7.63 28.55
N GLU A 891 -18.49 -7.01 27.50
CA GLU A 891 -17.63 -5.82 27.59
C GLU A 891 -18.42 -4.50 27.66
N LEU A 892 -19.74 -4.55 27.41
CA LEU A 892 -20.59 -3.36 27.35
C LEU A 892 -20.64 -2.60 28.70
N GLY A 893 -20.67 -3.34 29.81
CA GLY A 893 -20.72 -2.75 31.16
C GLY A 893 -19.41 -2.08 31.60
N GLU A 894 -18.26 -2.55 31.10
CA GLU A 894 -16.94 -2.01 31.46
C GLU A 894 -16.62 -0.70 30.74
N LYS A 895 -17.29 -0.44 29.60
CA LYS A 895 -17.04 0.72 28.72
C LYS A 895 -18.04 1.87 28.90
N ASP A 896 -18.90 1.80 29.91
CA ASP A 896 -19.98 2.78 30.17
C ASP A 896 -20.85 3.05 28.93
N VAL A 897 -21.13 1.99 28.17
CA VAL A 897 -21.99 2.07 26.97
C VAL A 897 -23.44 2.28 27.39
N ILE A 898 -24.11 3.24 26.75
CA ILE A 898 -25.48 3.62 27.06
C ILE A 898 -26.44 2.61 26.44
N ILE A 899 -27.04 1.76 27.28
CA ILE A 899 -28.02 0.77 26.86
C ILE A 899 -29.42 1.29 27.19
N SER A 900 -30.21 1.59 26.15
CA SER A 900 -31.60 2.00 26.31
C SER A 900 -32.47 0.85 26.84
N GLU A 901 -33.26 1.13 27.87
CA GLU A 901 -34.10 0.14 28.54
C GLU A 901 -35.20 -0.37 27.58
N GLY A 902 -35.20 -1.67 27.27
CA GLY A 902 -36.18 -2.30 26.37
C GLY A 902 -35.77 -2.40 24.89
N MET A 903 -34.56 -1.94 24.53
CA MET A 903 -34.00 -2.14 23.18
C MET A 903 -33.19 -3.44 23.13
N PRO A 904 -33.49 -4.39 22.20
CA PRO A 904 -32.69 -5.59 22.07
C PRO A 904 -31.27 -5.23 21.61
N VAL A 905 -30.27 -5.66 22.39
CA VAL A 905 -28.87 -5.62 21.96
C VAL A 905 -28.69 -6.73 20.93
N VAL A 906 -28.67 -6.36 19.65
CA VAL A 906 -28.52 -7.32 18.56
C VAL A 906 -27.04 -7.56 18.31
N SER A 907 -26.58 -8.77 18.59
CA SER A 907 -25.27 -9.24 18.12
C SER A 907 -25.28 -9.33 16.59
N GLY A 908 -24.30 -8.70 15.94
CA GLY A 908 -24.01 -8.86 14.51
C GLY A 908 -23.29 -10.18 14.21
N HIS A 909 -22.59 -10.22 13.07
CA HIS A 909 -21.77 -11.38 12.70
C HIS A 909 -20.76 -11.70 13.82
N ASP A 910 -20.63 -12.99 14.15
CA ASP A 910 -19.73 -13.53 15.18
C ASP A 910 -20.07 -13.21 16.65
N GLY A 911 -21.29 -12.74 16.92
CA GLY A 911 -21.78 -12.53 18.30
C GLY A 911 -21.45 -11.16 18.91
N LEU A 912 -20.76 -10.30 18.16
CA LEU A 912 -20.33 -8.96 18.61
C LEU A 912 -21.41 -7.89 18.44
N VAL A 913 -21.42 -6.88 19.30
CA VAL A 913 -22.35 -5.75 19.29
C VAL A 913 -21.69 -4.55 18.65
N ARG A 914 -22.35 -3.95 17.64
CA ARG A 914 -21.86 -2.74 16.97
C ARG A 914 -22.08 -1.52 17.84
N ILE A 915 -21.01 -0.79 18.11
CA ILE A 915 -20.99 0.41 18.94
C ILE A 915 -20.70 1.63 18.09
N VAL A 916 -21.49 2.68 18.34
CA VAL A 916 -21.32 4.01 17.78
C VAL A 916 -20.97 4.94 18.93
N ASP A 917 -19.74 5.45 18.93
CA ASP A 917 -19.18 6.30 19.97
C ASP A 917 -18.99 7.72 19.46
N ILE A 918 -19.76 8.65 20.00
CA ILE A 918 -19.51 10.08 19.82
C ILE A 918 -18.46 10.47 20.86
N VAL A 919 -17.19 10.50 20.42
CA VAL A 919 -16.02 10.54 21.30
C VAL A 919 -16.10 11.76 22.21
N GLY A 920 -16.09 11.50 23.52
CA GLY A 920 -16.17 12.54 24.55
C GLY A 920 -17.60 12.98 24.92
N ALA A 921 -18.62 12.36 24.33
CA ALA A 921 -20.03 12.56 24.70
C ALA A 921 -20.72 11.27 25.16
N GLY A 922 -20.51 10.15 24.46
CA GLY A 922 -21.03 8.84 24.88
C GLY A 922 -21.25 7.86 23.73
N ALA A 923 -21.42 6.58 24.07
CA ALA A 923 -21.50 5.48 23.11
C ALA A 923 -22.81 4.69 23.22
N TYR A 924 -23.36 4.25 22.08
CA TYR A 924 -24.60 3.47 22.00
C TYR A 924 -24.41 2.20 21.17
N PRO A 925 -25.09 1.08 21.52
CA PRO A 925 -25.29 -0.03 20.60
C PRO A 925 -26.20 0.44 19.46
N CYS A 926 -25.68 0.51 18.22
CA CYS A 926 -26.46 0.99 17.07
C CYS A 926 -26.03 0.35 15.75
N GLY A 927 -27.04 -0.11 14.99
CA GLY A 927 -26.88 -0.71 13.66
C GLY A 927 -27.11 0.26 12.50
N GLY A 928 -27.35 1.55 12.76
CA GLY A 928 -27.63 2.60 11.78
C GLY A 928 -26.39 3.11 11.02
N THR A 929 -26.61 3.98 10.03
CA THR A 929 -25.53 4.71 9.36
C THR A 929 -25.36 6.09 9.96
N HIS A 930 -24.12 6.54 10.10
CA HIS A 930 -23.75 7.75 10.81
C HIS A 930 -22.91 8.70 9.95
N THR A 931 -22.77 9.93 10.46
CA THR A 931 -21.86 10.92 9.90
C THR A 931 -20.52 10.83 10.63
N PRO A 932 -19.39 11.21 10.01
CA PRO A 932 -18.06 11.02 10.59
C PRO A 932 -17.79 11.87 11.85
N ASN A 933 -18.57 12.93 12.08
CA ASN A 933 -18.50 13.77 13.26
C ASN A 933 -19.80 14.56 13.44
N THR A 934 -20.02 15.11 14.64
CA THR A 934 -21.24 15.85 14.99
C THR A 934 -21.49 17.12 14.16
N SER A 935 -20.45 17.74 13.59
CA SER A 935 -20.62 18.94 12.75
C SER A 935 -21.22 18.61 11.37
N ALA A 936 -21.01 17.38 10.88
CA ALA A 936 -21.55 16.91 9.62
C ALA A 936 -23.07 16.67 9.66
N CYS A 937 -23.69 16.64 10.85
CA CYS A 937 -25.16 16.64 10.99
C CYS A 937 -25.81 17.89 10.37
N GLY A 938 -25.09 19.01 10.31
CA GLY A 938 -25.67 20.34 10.10
C GLY A 938 -26.26 20.90 11.39
N GLU A 939 -27.02 21.99 11.29
CA GLU A 939 -27.64 22.60 12.46
C GLU A 939 -28.81 21.72 12.95
N ILE A 940 -28.78 21.33 14.23
CA ILE A 940 -29.83 20.55 14.87
C ILE A 940 -30.75 21.52 15.60
N VAL A 941 -32.02 21.60 15.20
CA VAL A 941 -33.02 22.48 15.80
C VAL A 941 -34.05 21.67 16.58
N ILE A 942 -34.14 21.87 17.89
CA ILE A 942 -35.18 21.29 18.73
C ILE A 942 -36.49 22.00 18.43
N THR A 943 -37.49 21.26 17.93
CA THR A 943 -38.75 21.85 17.48
C THR A 943 -39.76 21.93 18.63
N ARG A 944 -39.92 20.83 19.37
CA ARG A 944 -40.92 20.73 20.46
C ARG A 944 -40.61 19.61 21.44
N ILE A 945 -41.03 19.79 22.69
CA ILE A 945 -41.11 18.72 23.69
C ILE A 945 -42.59 18.39 23.92
N LYS A 946 -42.98 17.11 23.76
CA LYS A 946 -44.33 16.60 24.06
C LYS A 946 -44.26 15.65 25.24
N ARG A 947 -45.17 15.78 26.20
CA ARG A 947 -45.29 14.88 27.36
C ARG A 947 -46.60 14.11 27.27
N GLN A 948 -46.57 12.79 27.46
CA GLN A 948 -47.76 11.94 27.47
C GLN A 948 -47.52 10.68 28.30
N LYS A 949 -48.41 10.37 29.25
CA LYS A 949 -48.41 9.12 30.04
C LYS A 949 -47.02 8.74 30.63
N GLY A 950 -46.33 9.70 31.25
CA GLY A 950 -45.00 9.47 31.86
C GLY A 950 -43.84 9.42 30.86
N MET A 951 -44.09 9.72 29.59
CA MET A 951 -43.09 9.73 28.51
C MET A 951 -42.90 11.15 27.97
N SER A 952 -41.69 11.47 27.54
CA SER A 952 -41.34 12.73 26.88
C SER A 952 -40.76 12.48 25.49
N LYS A 953 -41.27 13.19 24.49
CA LYS A 953 -40.72 13.20 23.12
C LYS A 953 -40.06 14.52 22.85
N VAL A 954 -38.76 14.51 22.58
CA VAL A 954 -37.99 15.65 22.12
C VAL A 954 -37.90 15.57 20.60
N SER A 955 -38.67 16.38 19.90
CA SER A 955 -38.68 16.47 18.45
C SER A 955 -37.60 17.43 17.96
N TYR A 956 -36.94 17.08 16.86
CA TYR A 956 -35.89 17.90 16.26
C TYR A 956 -35.98 17.90 14.73
N THR A 957 -35.28 18.81 14.09
CA THR A 957 -35.02 18.82 12.65
C THR A 957 -33.55 19.14 12.41
N ILE A 958 -33.05 18.83 11.21
CA ILE A 958 -31.72 19.25 10.75
C ILE A 958 -31.89 20.27 9.62
N LEU A 959 -31.04 21.30 9.58
CA LEU A 959 -30.99 22.32 8.53
C LEU A 959 -29.79 22.13 7.60
#